data_AF-A0A8H3BZ75-F1
#
_entry.id   AF-A0A8H3BZ75-F1
#
_cell.length_a   1.000
_cell.length_b   1.000
_cell.length_c   1.000
_cell.angle_alpha   90.00
_cell.angle_beta   90.00
_cell.angle_gamma   90.00
#
_symmetry.space_group_name_H-M   'P 1'
#
loop_
_entity.id
_entity.type
_entity.pdbx_description
1 polymer ?
#
loop_
_entity_poly.entity_id
_entity_poly.type
_entity_poly.pdbx_seq_one_letter_code
_entity_poly.pdbx_strand_id
1 'polypeptide(L)'
;MHTNSDFLEATEAWVGPVEIPQINSYDFDNPSGRHTESPHIKLQFGELRLIGIANMQTTLLLLRATVWRLYPAFDFHREEQLPYFTHVPESSAEGILHGLIDSVVPEKPDADSEPLETRLQTLKEAITTTLQENSLEGMLHASYQVSSIASDCWRQIITLAHGRLLKREKKTKEEGELLDALRGWLEKRASATINTTAHHFWVECWSQPDYLVFGWQHNSTENLDGLGSASDFLAALIGVAKSHRTKHRVYGLQDRLAFHVGYYLLSQGQNPFNSYECRTLGTVGFRKDSQTYLSLTDPGPGHVFGTTGRESWTEGATVHVEHLERPAGTTRAQIESYRIPSVLEFARVCLHTGYAAPNSCYIGRPLQDSGDLKYDFIKVVDTVASACSSMFQLGSAECKIAMSSLKASDMIAYMRALQGHTLKNYRQCFSAAFNLNTPLVDDIQGRYFSKPMDIALRAIELTVLGGFDKVTWDGASDSYPSVPLLQLPGDVKIGGLLNLLQAKELVHRAHSVGLLTYFSAGFKLDHIQVAVYSGVDGIGIGGAQVLRTMDPKTGMHGEYLEWRIDELIAKRNEAAQDTFGKAASLLARLDQMYYEGSLNSAELQIRNDLYETLATKQPAEKDILDLLTKESNVETVQAVLDIKGDLDEPWTALANRLMNRRHGKPSLLEECQGNQGDWSTFESILKRFLDRRAAGSGSSTNRGNTSTIEGDIHSFSMSPHWKRLNANYREWLKENAQKPENNEVVVEHYRGELDLNIKATPFENSDSPALADLKKHFKAYEVE
;
A
#
# COMPACT_ATOMS: atom_id res chain seq x y z
N MET A 1 -15.28 12.44 -18.12
CA MET A 1 -14.04 11.87 -17.57
C MET A 1 -13.04 12.99 -17.62
N HIS A 2 -12.61 13.48 -16.46
CA HIS A 2 -11.81 14.70 -16.36
C HIS A 2 -10.37 14.41 -16.78
N THR A 3 -10.01 14.72 -18.01
CA THR A 3 -8.60 14.87 -18.38
C THR A 3 -8.21 16.35 -18.27
N ASN A 4 -7.01 16.59 -17.71
CA ASN A 4 -5.97 17.41 -18.35
C ASN A 4 -5.55 18.77 -17.71
N SER A 5 -6.19 19.30 -16.66
CA SER A 5 -5.56 20.38 -15.86
C SER A 5 -4.59 19.84 -14.81
N ASP A 6 -5.02 18.83 -14.06
CA ASP A 6 -4.27 18.26 -12.92
C ASP A 6 -2.95 17.62 -13.34
N PHE A 7 -2.92 16.97 -14.51
CA PHE A 7 -1.69 16.41 -15.07
C PHE A 7 -0.68 17.52 -15.41
N LEU A 8 -1.11 18.54 -16.14
CA LEU A 8 -0.23 19.61 -16.56
C LEU A 8 0.24 20.42 -15.36
N GLU A 9 -0.62 20.62 -14.35
CA GLU A 9 -0.26 21.21 -13.06
C GLU A 9 0.69 20.34 -12.25
N ALA A 10 0.48 19.02 -12.18
CA ALA A 10 1.38 18.09 -11.49
C ALA A 10 2.75 17.99 -12.20
N THR A 11 2.76 17.96 -13.52
CA THR A 11 3.99 17.96 -14.32
C THR A 11 4.72 19.28 -14.14
N GLU A 12 4.02 20.40 -14.26
CA GLU A 12 4.56 21.72 -13.94
C GLU A 12 5.01 21.83 -12.48
N ALA A 13 4.39 21.09 -11.55
CA ALA A 13 4.78 21.04 -10.15
C ALA A 13 6.15 20.39 -9.92
N TRP A 14 6.57 19.51 -10.82
CA TRP A 14 7.89 18.88 -10.80
C TRP A 14 8.91 19.63 -11.67
N VAL A 15 8.42 20.34 -12.68
CA VAL A 15 9.21 20.96 -13.76
C VAL A 15 9.30 22.48 -13.61
N GLY A 16 8.69 23.00 -12.54
CA GLY A 16 8.32 24.39 -12.33
C GLY A 16 9.39 25.41 -12.69
N PRO A 17 8.99 26.66 -12.91
CA PRO A 17 9.88 27.73 -13.36
C PRO A 17 11.20 27.72 -12.58
N VAL A 18 12.28 27.48 -13.32
CA VAL A 18 13.63 27.38 -12.75
C VAL A 18 14.16 28.80 -12.64
N GLU A 19 13.80 29.48 -11.55
CA GLU A 19 14.75 30.47 -11.02
C GLU A 19 15.93 29.68 -10.48
N ILE A 20 17.10 29.88 -11.09
CA ILE A 20 18.35 29.34 -10.58
C ILE A 20 18.54 30.00 -9.21
N PRO A 21 18.47 29.24 -8.09
CA PRO A 21 18.64 29.83 -6.77
C PRO A 21 19.99 30.51 -6.69
N GLN A 22 20.08 31.65 -6.00
CA GLN A 22 21.40 32.18 -5.63
C GLN A 22 22.09 31.17 -4.71
N ILE A 23 23.20 30.62 -5.18
CA ILE A 23 24.05 29.74 -4.40
C ILE A 23 24.99 30.66 -3.61
N ASN A 24 24.87 30.65 -2.29
CA ASN A 24 25.85 31.32 -1.44
C ASN A 24 27.09 30.43 -1.32
N SER A 25 28.25 30.98 -1.66
CA SER A 25 29.55 30.33 -1.55
C SER A 25 30.32 30.96 -0.40
N TYR A 26 30.84 30.14 0.52
CA TYR A 26 31.57 30.59 1.70
C TYR A 26 32.97 29.99 1.73
N ASP A 27 33.92 30.84 2.15
CA ASP A 27 35.28 30.41 2.47
C ASP A 27 35.36 29.92 3.93
N PHE A 28 36.06 28.82 4.15
CA PHE A 28 36.14 28.13 5.44
C PHE A 28 36.69 29.02 6.55
N ASP A 29 37.58 29.93 6.20
CA ASP A 29 38.26 30.83 7.13
C ASP A 29 37.38 31.99 7.63
N ASN A 30 36.14 32.13 7.14
CA ASN A 30 35.23 33.20 7.55
C ASN A 30 33.80 32.69 7.84
N PRO A 31 33.56 32.05 9.01
CA PRO A 31 32.34 31.30 9.33
C PRO A 31 31.13 32.18 9.68
N SER A 32 30.95 33.32 8.99
CA SER A 32 29.80 34.22 9.15
C SER A 32 28.44 33.65 8.67
N GLY A 33 28.39 32.36 8.30
CA GLY A 33 27.20 31.64 7.87
C GLY A 33 26.21 31.30 8.99
N ARG A 34 24.95 31.01 8.63
CA ARG A 34 23.79 30.81 9.53
C ARG A 34 23.84 29.57 10.45
N HIS A 35 24.98 28.87 10.58
CA HIS A 35 25.03 27.44 10.89
C HIS A 35 24.90 27.01 12.36
N THR A 36 24.96 27.89 13.35
CA THR A 36 25.13 27.40 14.73
C THR A 36 23.86 26.86 15.39
N GLU A 37 22.67 27.15 14.83
CA GLU A 37 21.40 26.83 15.52
C GLU A 37 20.40 26.00 14.68
N SER A 38 20.59 25.86 13.37
CA SER A 38 19.66 25.11 12.50
C SER A 38 20.18 23.71 12.17
N PRO A 39 19.29 22.69 12.13
CA PRO A 39 19.67 21.34 11.74
C PRO A 39 20.11 21.31 10.27
N HIS A 40 21.16 20.54 9.98
CA HIS A 40 21.77 20.47 8.66
C HIS A 40 22.51 19.14 8.45
N ILE A 41 22.74 18.79 7.18
CA ILE A 41 23.62 17.71 6.75
C ILE A 41 24.68 18.25 5.80
N LYS A 42 25.83 17.56 5.75
CA LYS A 42 26.96 17.91 4.88
C LYS A 42 27.21 16.76 3.91
N LEU A 43 27.37 17.09 2.63
CA LEU A 43 27.64 16.12 1.56
C LEU A 43 28.92 16.51 0.84
N GLN A 44 29.77 15.53 0.58
CA GLN A 44 31.00 15.75 -0.18
C GLN A 44 30.70 15.77 -1.68
N PHE A 45 31.59 16.38 -2.48
CA PHE A 45 31.44 16.49 -3.94
C PHE A 45 31.10 15.17 -4.65
N GLY A 46 31.79 14.07 -4.29
CA GLY A 46 31.57 12.76 -4.90
C GLY A 46 30.16 12.21 -4.68
N GLU A 47 29.55 12.47 -3.52
CA GLU A 47 28.17 12.06 -3.22
C GLU A 47 27.18 12.90 -4.02
N LEU A 48 27.42 14.22 -4.10
CA LEU A 48 26.56 15.13 -4.85
C LEU A 48 26.53 14.80 -6.34
N ARG A 49 27.63 14.29 -6.91
CA ARG A 49 27.70 13.88 -8.32
C ARG A 49 26.71 12.76 -8.64
N LEU A 50 26.67 11.73 -7.79
CA LEU A 50 25.69 10.64 -7.92
C LEU A 50 24.26 11.13 -7.75
N ILE A 51 24.02 12.02 -6.78
CA ILE A 51 22.72 12.65 -6.53
C ILE A 51 22.26 13.47 -7.75
N GLY A 52 23.16 14.26 -8.34
CA GLY A 52 22.91 15.06 -9.53
C GLY A 52 22.51 14.20 -10.74
N ILE A 53 23.25 13.11 -10.99
CA ILE A 53 22.92 12.14 -12.05
C ILE A 53 21.52 11.54 -11.84
N ALA A 54 21.19 11.11 -10.63
CA ALA A 54 19.88 10.54 -10.32
C ALA A 54 18.72 11.55 -10.50
N ASN A 55 18.96 12.82 -10.14
CA ASN A 55 18.01 13.92 -10.34
C ASN A 55 17.80 14.21 -11.85
N MET A 56 18.87 14.22 -12.64
CA MET A 56 18.78 14.35 -14.10
C MET A 56 18.00 13.18 -14.71
N GLN A 57 18.31 11.93 -14.32
CA GLN A 57 17.59 10.75 -14.80
C GLN A 57 16.09 10.84 -14.50
N THR A 58 15.72 11.24 -13.29
CA THR A 58 14.31 11.41 -12.90
C THR A 58 13.62 12.49 -13.72
N THR A 59 14.30 13.61 -13.95
CA THR A 59 13.81 14.69 -14.82
C THR A 59 13.54 14.19 -16.24
N LEU A 60 14.47 13.42 -16.83
CA LEU A 60 14.30 12.86 -18.17
C LEU A 60 13.18 11.79 -18.23
N LEU A 61 13.05 10.97 -17.19
CA LEU A 61 11.96 9.98 -17.11
C LEU A 61 10.59 10.66 -17.06
N LEU A 62 10.45 11.74 -16.30
CA LEU A 62 9.23 12.54 -16.26
C LEU A 62 8.97 13.20 -17.63
N LEU A 63 10.02 13.67 -18.33
CA LEU A 63 9.90 14.27 -19.67
C LEU A 63 9.36 13.26 -20.68
N ARG A 64 9.90 12.05 -20.65
CA ARG A 64 9.42 10.91 -21.45
C ARG A 64 7.98 10.55 -21.10
N ALA A 65 7.65 10.47 -19.81
CA ALA A 65 6.30 10.15 -19.34
C ALA A 65 5.25 11.18 -19.83
N THR A 66 5.62 12.45 -19.97
CA THR A 66 4.73 13.46 -20.57
C THR A 66 4.36 13.13 -22.01
N VAL A 67 5.32 12.68 -22.83
CA VAL A 67 5.03 12.25 -24.22
C VAL A 67 4.03 11.09 -24.22
N TRP A 68 4.21 10.12 -23.32
CA TRP A 68 3.30 8.98 -23.18
C TRP A 68 1.90 9.38 -22.69
N ARG A 69 1.78 10.34 -21.77
CA ARG A 69 0.48 10.86 -21.32
C ARG A 69 -0.25 11.61 -22.43
N LEU A 70 0.51 12.22 -23.35
CA LEU A 70 0.00 12.89 -24.54
C LEU A 70 -0.19 11.93 -25.73
N TYR A 71 -0.38 10.64 -25.47
CA TYR A 71 -0.60 9.63 -26.52
C TYR A 71 -1.73 9.94 -27.50
N PRO A 72 -2.84 10.64 -27.15
CA PRO A 72 -3.82 10.98 -28.17
C PRO A 72 -3.24 11.90 -29.24
N ALA A 73 -2.16 12.64 -28.94
CA ALA A 73 -1.42 13.47 -29.90
C ALA A 73 -0.23 12.76 -30.57
N PHE A 74 0.47 11.87 -29.86
CA PHE A 74 1.75 11.28 -30.30
C PHE A 74 1.73 9.80 -30.69
N ASP A 75 0.60 9.11 -30.50
CA ASP A 75 0.50 7.65 -30.45
C ASP A 75 1.33 7.05 -29.29
N PHE A 76 0.81 6.02 -28.61
CA PHE A 76 1.56 5.30 -27.58
C PHE A 76 2.07 3.98 -28.15
N HIS A 77 3.39 3.82 -28.18
CA HIS A 77 4.05 2.57 -28.54
C HIS A 77 5.17 2.27 -27.54
N ARG A 78 5.24 1.02 -27.10
CA ARG A 78 6.17 0.58 -26.06
C ARG A 78 6.53 -0.88 -26.19
N GLU A 79 7.78 -1.17 -26.54
CA GLU A 79 8.26 -2.53 -26.78
C GLU A 79 8.89 -3.19 -25.55
N GLU A 80 9.29 -2.39 -24.56
CA GLU A 80 10.02 -2.86 -23.38
C GLU A 80 9.29 -2.54 -22.08
N GLN A 81 9.47 -3.41 -21.08
CA GLN A 81 9.08 -3.18 -19.68
C GLN A 81 9.83 -2.00 -19.08
N LEU A 82 9.27 -1.33 -18.04
CA LEU A 82 9.88 -0.08 -17.53
C LEU A 82 11.23 -0.47 -16.95
N PRO A 83 12.34 0.12 -17.42
CA PRO A 83 13.61 -0.10 -16.77
C PRO A 83 13.54 0.55 -15.39
N TYR A 84 13.44 -0.25 -14.34
CA TYR A 84 13.50 0.20 -12.95
C TYR A 84 14.96 0.32 -12.48
N PHE A 85 15.84 0.86 -13.33
CA PHE A 85 17.26 1.05 -12.96
C PHE A 85 17.38 2.27 -12.05
N THR A 86 17.74 2.02 -10.80
CA THR A 86 17.89 3.05 -9.76
C THR A 86 19.30 3.63 -9.71
N HIS A 87 20.27 2.99 -10.38
CA HIS A 87 21.66 3.40 -10.43
C HIS A 87 22.22 3.19 -11.84
N VAL A 88 22.82 4.24 -12.39
CA VAL A 88 23.59 4.19 -13.64
C VAL A 88 25.08 4.32 -13.30
N PRO A 89 25.95 3.41 -13.75
CA PRO A 89 27.39 3.59 -13.60
C PRO A 89 27.80 4.90 -14.26
N GLU A 90 28.65 5.68 -13.59
CA GLU A 90 29.04 7.01 -14.09
C GLU A 90 29.64 6.96 -15.51
N SER A 91 30.44 5.93 -15.79
CA SER A 91 31.03 5.67 -17.12
C SER A 91 30.00 5.44 -18.23
N SER A 92 28.76 5.12 -17.88
CA SER A 92 27.65 4.88 -18.81
C SER A 92 26.54 5.94 -18.69
N ALA A 93 26.68 6.90 -17.76
CA ALA A 93 25.65 7.88 -17.45
C ALA A 93 25.31 8.75 -18.66
N GLU A 94 26.32 9.27 -19.36
CA GLU A 94 26.10 10.10 -20.54
C GLU A 94 25.29 9.36 -21.63
N GLY A 95 25.72 8.15 -22.00
CA GLY A 95 25.04 7.36 -23.04
C GLY A 95 23.61 6.99 -22.66
N ILE A 96 23.35 6.65 -21.40
CA ILE A 96 22.01 6.30 -20.91
C ILE A 96 21.10 7.54 -20.87
N LEU A 97 21.60 8.66 -20.35
CA LEU A 97 20.83 9.92 -20.30
C LEU A 97 20.54 10.45 -21.72
N HIS A 98 21.50 10.37 -22.64
CA HIS A 98 21.28 10.69 -24.05
C HIS A 98 20.25 9.77 -24.70
N GLY A 99 20.32 8.46 -24.43
CA GLY A 99 19.31 7.50 -24.91
C GLY A 99 17.91 7.77 -24.37
N LEU A 100 17.79 8.23 -23.11
CA LEU A 100 16.51 8.68 -22.55
C LEU A 100 15.98 9.91 -23.29
N ILE A 101 16.83 10.88 -23.63
CA ILE A 101 16.45 12.05 -24.44
C ILE A 101 15.97 11.62 -25.82
N ASP A 102 16.68 10.71 -26.48
CA ASP A 102 16.30 10.21 -27.81
C ASP A 102 14.92 9.53 -27.79
N SER A 103 14.58 8.88 -26.68
CA SER A 103 13.26 8.25 -26.49
C SER A 103 12.10 9.23 -26.26
N VAL A 104 12.37 10.54 -26.10
CA VAL A 104 11.35 11.59 -25.99
C VAL A 104 10.85 12.02 -27.38
N VAL A 105 11.65 11.82 -28.43
CA VAL A 105 11.28 12.25 -29.78
C VAL A 105 10.10 11.41 -30.29
N PRO A 106 8.99 12.02 -30.75
CA PRO A 106 7.89 11.28 -31.34
C PRO A 106 8.34 10.47 -32.57
N GLU A 107 7.80 9.26 -32.77
CA GLU A 107 8.23 8.32 -33.84
C GLU A 107 8.18 8.88 -35.28
N LYS A 108 7.40 9.95 -35.49
CA LYS A 108 7.30 10.67 -36.77
C LYS A 108 7.62 12.14 -36.56
N PRO A 109 8.91 12.53 -36.65
CA PRO A 109 9.29 13.93 -36.67
C PRO A 109 8.73 14.59 -37.94
N ASP A 110 8.17 15.79 -37.79
CA ASP A 110 7.60 16.63 -38.84
C ASP A 110 8.20 18.04 -38.75
N ALA A 111 7.90 18.93 -39.69
CA ALA A 111 8.44 20.30 -39.63
C ALA A 111 8.05 21.04 -38.34
N ASP A 112 7.00 20.61 -37.64
CA ASP A 112 6.60 21.18 -36.35
C ASP A 112 7.46 20.67 -35.17
N SER A 113 8.23 19.57 -35.32
CA SER A 113 9.10 19.01 -34.27
C SER A 113 10.50 19.61 -34.20
N GLU A 114 10.95 20.35 -35.23
CA GLU A 114 12.28 20.98 -35.29
C GLU A 114 12.65 21.83 -34.05
N PRO A 115 11.74 22.66 -33.48
CA PRO A 115 12.03 23.41 -32.25
C PRO A 115 12.29 22.52 -31.04
N LEU A 116 11.58 21.38 -30.93
CA LEU A 116 11.75 20.42 -29.85
C LEU A 116 13.10 19.69 -30.01
N GLU A 117 13.41 19.21 -31.22
CA GLU A 117 14.67 18.51 -31.52
C GLU A 117 15.89 19.39 -31.20
N THR A 118 15.85 20.66 -31.59
CA THR A 118 16.93 21.62 -31.27
C THR A 118 17.12 21.75 -29.76
N ARG A 119 16.03 21.82 -28.99
CA ARG A 119 16.09 21.93 -27.52
C ARG A 119 16.57 20.64 -26.85
N LEU A 120 16.19 19.48 -27.36
CA LEU A 120 16.68 18.20 -26.87
C LEU A 120 18.20 18.06 -27.11
N GLN A 121 18.72 18.60 -28.22
CA GLN A 121 20.17 18.66 -28.46
C GLN A 121 20.88 19.58 -27.46
N THR A 122 20.33 20.77 -27.17
CA THR A 122 20.85 21.65 -26.10
C THR A 122 20.82 20.96 -24.74
N LEU A 123 19.80 20.14 -24.47
CA LEU A 123 19.70 19.37 -23.22
C LEU A 123 20.81 18.32 -23.13
N LYS A 124 21.14 17.62 -24.22
CA LYS A 124 22.28 16.67 -24.27
C LYS A 124 23.60 17.37 -23.94
N GLU A 125 23.85 18.52 -24.56
CA GLU A 125 25.07 19.31 -24.33
C GLU A 125 25.18 19.79 -22.88
N ALA A 126 24.06 20.23 -22.28
CA ALA A 126 24.02 20.62 -20.88
C ALA A 126 24.30 19.44 -19.93
N ILE A 127 23.78 18.25 -20.22
CA ILE A 127 24.10 17.03 -19.46
C ILE A 127 25.58 16.68 -19.58
N THR A 128 26.14 16.65 -20.79
CA THR A 128 27.57 16.38 -21.00
C THR A 128 28.42 17.38 -20.23
N THR A 129 28.08 18.67 -20.27
CA THR A 129 28.76 19.71 -19.47
C THR A 129 28.68 19.41 -17.98
N THR A 130 27.48 19.10 -17.46
CA THR A 130 27.26 18.78 -16.05
C THR A 130 28.10 17.58 -15.59
N LEU A 131 28.22 16.54 -16.42
CA LEU A 131 29.04 15.35 -16.13
C LEU A 131 30.55 15.64 -16.19
N GLN A 132 30.98 16.71 -16.84
CA GLN A 132 32.40 17.11 -16.93
C GLN A 132 32.81 18.09 -15.82
N GLU A 133 31.85 18.63 -15.06
CA GLU A 133 32.12 19.54 -13.94
C GLU A 133 32.94 18.85 -12.83
N ASN A 134 33.95 19.57 -12.34
CA ASN A 134 34.88 19.09 -11.31
C ASN A 134 34.84 19.95 -10.03
N SER A 135 33.85 20.83 -9.91
CA SER A 135 33.62 21.64 -8.72
C SER A 135 32.16 21.50 -8.27
N LEU A 136 31.92 21.55 -6.97
CA LEU A 136 30.59 21.46 -6.38
C LEU A 136 29.64 22.55 -6.90
N GLU A 137 30.12 23.79 -6.89
CA GLU A 137 29.35 24.95 -7.36
C GLU A 137 29.02 24.85 -8.84
N GLY A 138 30.01 24.50 -9.68
CA GLY A 138 29.83 24.32 -11.13
C GLY A 138 28.83 23.21 -11.44
N MET A 139 28.96 22.06 -10.78
CA MET A 139 28.04 20.93 -10.97
C MET A 139 26.61 21.24 -10.51
N LEU A 140 26.44 21.95 -9.39
CA LEU A 140 25.12 22.35 -8.90
C LEU A 140 24.45 23.34 -9.86
N HIS A 141 25.21 24.34 -10.33
CA HIS A 141 24.73 25.30 -11.31
C HIS A 141 24.37 24.63 -12.64
N ALA A 142 25.23 23.75 -13.16
CA ALA A 142 24.97 23.00 -14.39
C ALA A 142 23.75 22.07 -14.25
N SER A 143 23.55 21.42 -13.09
CA SER A 143 22.36 20.62 -12.80
C SER A 143 21.06 21.46 -12.81
N TYR A 144 21.12 22.69 -12.29
CA TYR A 144 19.98 23.62 -12.39
C TYR A 144 19.72 24.08 -13.83
N GLN A 145 20.77 24.27 -14.63
CA GLN A 145 20.62 24.55 -16.06
C GLN A 145 19.95 23.39 -16.81
N VAL A 146 20.34 22.14 -16.55
CA VAL A 146 19.68 20.95 -17.11
C VAL A 146 18.19 20.96 -16.78
N SER A 147 17.83 21.24 -15.52
CA SER A 147 16.42 21.33 -15.10
C SER A 147 15.66 22.43 -15.83
N SER A 148 16.31 23.58 -16.06
CA SER A 148 15.72 24.71 -16.80
C SER A 148 15.47 24.38 -18.26
N ILE A 149 16.47 23.80 -18.95
CA ILE A 149 16.35 23.40 -20.36
C ILE A 149 15.30 22.30 -20.52
N ALA A 150 15.27 21.32 -19.60
CA ALA A 150 14.23 20.30 -19.59
C ALA A 150 12.83 20.94 -19.48
N SER A 151 12.65 21.94 -18.60
CA SER A 151 11.39 22.71 -18.47
C SER A 151 10.96 23.34 -19.80
N ASP A 152 11.90 23.84 -20.59
CA ASP A 152 11.60 24.34 -21.93
C ASP A 152 11.23 23.21 -22.92
N CYS A 153 11.91 22.06 -22.88
CA CYS A 153 11.53 20.88 -23.67
C CYS A 153 10.09 20.46 -23.38
N TRP A 154 9.68 20.42 -22.13
CA TRP A 154 8.29 20.14 -21.73
C TRP A 154 7.29 21.08 -22.39
N ARG A 155 7.58 22.40 -22.38
CA ARG A 155 6.71 23.41 -23.02
C ARG A 155 6.60 23.16 -24.52
N GLN A 156 7.70 22.79 -25.17
CA GLN A 156 7.71 22.47 -26.60
C GLN A 156 6.88 21.21 -26.90
N ILE A 157 6.98 20.17 -26.07
CA ILE A 157 6.16 18.95 -26.20
C ILE A 157 4.66 19.29 -26.09
N ILE A 158 4.26 20.08 -25.09
CA ILE A 158 2.87 20.51 -24.90
C ILE A 158 2.37 21.34 -26.10
N THR A 159 3.21 22.26 -26.59
CA THR A 159 2.89 23.12 -27.74
C THR A 159 2.72 22.28 -29.02
N LEU A 160 3.62 21.32 -29.24
CA LEU A 160 3.57 20.39 -30.36
C LEU A 160 2.31 19.52 -30.30
N ALA A 161 1.98 18.99 -29.13
CA ALA A 161 0.76 18.19 -28.92
C ALA A 161 -0.51 18.99 -29.25
N HIS A 162 -0.60 20.22 -28.72
CA HIS A 162 -1.70 21.13 -29.01
C HIS A 162 -1.82 21.42 -30.53
N GLY A 163 -0.70 21.73 -31.19
CA GLY A 163 -0.65 21.98 -32.62
C GLY A 163 -1.11 20.77 -33.46
N ARG A 164 -0.65 19.56 -33.12
CA ARG A 164 -1.04 18.31 -33.80
C ARG A 164 -2.52 18.01 -33.65
N LEU A 165 -3.05 18.11 -32.42
CA LEU A 165 -4.48 17.92 -32.17
C LEU A 165 -5.32 18.95 -32.91
N LEU A 166 -4.92 20.23 -32.89
CA LEU A 166 -5.63 21.30 -33.58
C LEU A 166 -5.80 21.00 -35.09
N LYS A 167 -4.72 20.52 -35.74
CA LYS A 167 -4.68 20.14 -37.16
C LYS A 167 -5.52 18.90 -37.53
N ARG A 168 -5.95 18.06 -36.57
CA ARG A 168 -6.78 16.87 -36.88
C ARG A 168 -8.19 17.27 -37.31
N GLU A 169 -8.63 16.84 -38.50
CA GLU A 169 -9.95 17.15 -39.06
C GLU A 169 -11.11 16.54 -38.27
N LYS A 170 -10.94 15.32 -37.77
CA LYS A 170 -11.91 14.63 -36.89
C LYS A 170 -11.21 14.29 -35.59
N LYS A 171 -11.80 14.77 -34.48
CA LYS A 171 -11.30 14.52 -33.14
C LYS A 171 -12.21 13.53 -32.41
N THR A 172 -11.62 12.60 -31.68
CA THR A 172 -12.35 11.82 -30.68
C THR A 172 -12.77 12.73 -29.52
N LYS A 173 -13.67 12.26 -28.65
CA LYS A 173 -14.05 12.99 -27.44
C LYS A 173 -12.83 13.27 -26.55
N GLU A 174 -11.98 12.27 -26.37
CA GLU A 174 -10.76 12.36 -25.57
C GLU A 174 -9.76 13.36 -26.15
N GLU A 175 -9.58 13.37 -27.48
CA GLU A 175 -8.74 14.36 -28.16
C GLU A 175 -9.29 15.79 -28.04
N GLY A 176 -10.61 15.95 -28.03
CA GLY A 176 -11.27 17.24 -27.79
C GLY A 176 -11.03 17.74 -26.36
N GLU A 177 -11.27 16.89 -25.36
CA GLU A 177 -11.05 17.20 -23.93
C GLU A 177 -9.56 17.52 -23.66
N LEU A 178 -8.64 16.76 -24.28
CA LEU A 178 -7.21 17.04 -24.22
C LEU A 178 -6.85 18.37 -24.88
N LEU A 179 -7.40 18.68 -26.05
CA LEU A 179 -7.11 19.95 -26.73
C LEU A 179 -7.54 21.16 -25.88
N ASP A 180 -8.72 21.10 -25.27
CA ASP A 180 -9.27 22.20 -24.46
C ASP A 180 -8.42 22.48 -23.22
N ALA A 181 -7.95 21.43 -22.55
CA ALA A 181 -7.11 21.63 -21.36
C ALA A 181 -5.65 22.00 -21.69
N LEU A 182 -5.09 21.55 -22.83
CA LEU A 182 -3.81 22.07 -23.32
C LEU A 182 -3.91 23.57 -23.63
N ARG A 183 -5.03 24.01 -24.23
CA ARG A 183 -5.31 25.44 -24.47
C ARG A 183 -5.39 26.20 -23.15
N GLY A 184 -6.19 25.72 -22.20
CA GLY A 184 -6.33 26.35 -20.88
C GLY A 184 -5.01 26.49 -20.15
N TRP A 185 -4.13 25.49 -20.25
CA TRP A 185 -2.79 25.55 -19.66
C TRP A 185 -1.90 26.61 -20.32
N LEU A 186 -1.86 26.64 -21.66
CA LEU A 186 -1.09 27.64 -22.42
C LEU A 186 -1.56 29.07 -22.11
N GLU A 187 -2.87 29.28 -21.98
CA GLU A 187 -3.49 30.57 -21.62
C GLU A 187 -3.17 30.98 -20.17
N LYS A 188 -3.38 30.07 -19.20
CA LYS A 188 -3.09 30.31 -17.77
C LYS A 188 -1.63 30.72 -17.58
N ARG A 189 -0.70 30.04 -18.25
CA ARG A 189 0.73 30.30 -18.13
C ARG A 189 1.17 31.61 -18.77
N ALA A 190 0.55 32.03 -19.88
CA ALA A 190 0.78 33.35 -20.46
C ALA A 190 0.45 34.50 -19.49
N SER A 191 -0.42 34.24 -18.50
CA SER A 191 -0.86 35.20 -17.48
C SER A 191 -0.26 35.00 -16.08
N ALA A 192 0.50 33.93 -15.85
CA ALA A 192 0.96 33.56 -14.52
C ALA A 192 2.25 34.30 -14.13
N THR A 193 2.18 35.13 -13.08
CA THR A 193 3.36 35.57 -12.34
C THR A 193 3.91 34.39 -11.54
N ILE A 194 5.19 34.07 -11.72
CA ILE A 194 5.86 33.01 -10.97
C ILE A 194 5.88 33.41 -9.50
N ASN A 195 5.00 32.85 -8.68
CA ASN A 195 5.14 32.94 -7.24
C ASN A 195 6.32 32.06 -6.85
N THR A 196 7.36 32.69 -6.31
CA THR A 196 8.51 31.99 -5.74
C THR A 196 8.01 31.03 -4.66
N THR A 197 8.12 29.72 -4.93
CA THR A 197 7.76 28.69 -3.96
C THR A 197 8.65 28.84 -2.75
N ALA A 198 8.06 29.01 -1.56
CA ALA A 198 8.80 28.93 -0.31
C ALA A 198 9.50 27.56 -0.23
N HIS A 199 10.84 27.56 -0.23
CA HIS A 199 11.66 26.36 -0.09
C HIS A 199 11.70 25.92 1.38
N HIS A 200 11.61 24.62 1.63
CA HIS A 200 11.74 24.07 2.99
C HIS A 200 13.21 23.84 3.36
N PHE A 201 14.03 23.55 2.34
CA PHE A 201 15.47 23.40 2.47
C PHE A 201 16.21 24.60 1.89
N TRP A 202 17.33 24.96 2.51
CA TRP A 202 18.31 25.88 1.96
C TRP A 202 19.62 25.15 1.67
N VAL A 203 20.39 25.68 0.72
CA VAL A 203 21.61 25.06 0.20
C VAL A 203 22.75 26.08 0.21
N GLU A 204 23.91 25.68 0.74
CA GLU A 204 25.13 26.51 0.76
C GLU A 204 26.34 25.67 0.31
N CYS A 205 27.22 26.27 -0.49
CA CYS A 205 28.45 25.65 -1.00
C CYS A 205 29.66 26.15 -0.21
N TRP A 206 30.58 25.24 0.10
CA TRP A 206 31.83 25.53 0.81
C TRP A 206 32.99 24.97 0.01
N SER A 207 34.04 25.77 -0.22
CA SER A 207 35.11 25.41 -1.15
C SER A 207 36.28 24.63 -0.52
N GLN A 208 36.48 24.66 0.81
CA GLN A 208 37.60 23.96 1.48
C GLN A 208 37.27 23.44 2.90
N PRO A 209 37.05 22.12 3.12
CA PRO A 209 36.85 21.10 2.10
C PRO A 209 35.61 21.37 1.24
N ASP A 210 35.55 20.79 0.04
CA ASP A 210 34.46 21.02 -0.93
C ASP A 210 33.20 20.23 -0.51
N TYR A 211 32.25 20.88 0.17
CA TYR A 211 31.02 20.25 0.64
C TYR A 211 29.79 21.13 0.49
N LEU A 212 28.65 20.47 0.28
CA LEU A 212 27.34 21.08 0.23
C LEU A 212 26.66 20.95 1.59
N VAL A 213 26.11 22.05 2.10
CA VAL A 213 25.26 22.03 3.29
C VAL A 213 23.80 22.12 2.87
N PHE A 214 23.01 21.13 3.27
CA PHE A 214 21.56 21.22 3.27
C PHE A 214 21.09 21.51 4.69
N GLY A 215 20.41 22.62 4.90
CA GLY A 215 19.74 22.87 6.17
C GLY A 215 18.25 23.13 5.99
N TRP A 216 17.53 22.97 7.10
CA TRP A 216 16.09 23.17 7.16
C TRP A 216 15.72 23.91 8.45
N GLN A 217 14.56 24.56 8.45
CA GLN A 217 14.09 25.29 9.62
C GLN A 217 13.44 24.34 10.63
N HIS A 218 13.82 24.52 11.90
CA HIS A 218 13.29 23.76 13.03
C HIS A 218 11.91 24.26 13.52
N ASN A 219 11.59 25.53 13.24
CA ASN A 219 10.41 26.23 13.74
C ASN A 219 9.68 26.97 12.61
N SER A 220 8.95 26.25 11.75
CA SER A 220 7.79 26.89 11.12
C SER A 220 6.68 26.95 12.16
N THR A 221 6.09 28.11 12.40
CA THR A 221 4.87 28.31 13.18
C THR A 221 3.66 27.50 12.65
N GLU A 222 3.82 26.88 11.50
CA GLU A 222 2.99 25.79 11.01
C GLU A 222 3.45 24.49 11.71
N ASN A 223 2.73 24.08 12.74
CA ASN A 223 2.89 22.75 13.35
C ASN A 223 2.91 21.69 12.23
N LEU A 224 4.09 21.14 11.92
CA LEU A 224 4.18 19.88 11.21
C LEU A 224 3.68 18.81 12.19
N ASP A 225 2.36 18.65 12.26
CA ASP A 225 1.68 17.78 13.23
C ASP A 225 2.31 16.37 13.18
N GLY A 226 2.96 15.98 14.28
CA GLY A 226 3.37 14.59 14.55
C GLY A 226 4.85 14.24 14.44
N LEU A 227 5.72 15.15 13.97
CA LEU A 227 7.18 14.92 13.95
C LEU A 227 7.85 16.08 14.68
N GLY A 228 7.93 15.99 16.02
CA GLY A 228 8.58 16.99 16.84
C GLY A 228 10.01 17.23 16.36
N SER A 229 10.43 18.50 16.25
CA SER A 229 11.84 18.92 16.24
C SER A 229 12.81 17.94 15.52
N ALA A 230 12.53 17.58 14.27
CA ALA A 230 13.31 16.53 13.61
C ALA A 230 14.73 17.05 13.33
N SER A 231 15.69 16.64 14.17
CA SER A 231 17.13 16.77 13.90
C SER A 231 17.60 15.79 12.81
N ASP A 232 16.75 14.83 12.43
CA ASP A 232 16.97 13.86 11.37
C ASP A 232 16.48 14.37 10.01
N PHE A 233 17.33 14.25 8.98
CA PHE A 233 17.05 14.76 7.64
C PHE A 233 15.95 13.97 6.91
N LEU A 234 15.90 12.64 7.06
CA LEU A 234 14.90 11.81 6.40
C LEU A 234 13.51 12.03 7.02
N ALA A 235 13.44 12.22 8.35
CA ALA A 235 12.21 12.64 9.02
C ALA A 235 11.74 14.03 8.56
N ALA A 236 12.67 14.97 8.33
CA ALA A 236 12.33 16.28 7.75
C ALA A 236 11.74 16.14 6.34
N LEU A 237 12.28 15.25 5.51
CA LEU A 237 11.73 14.97 4.17
C LEU A 237 10.31 14.40 4.22
N ILE A 238 9.98 13.53 5.19
CA ILE A 238 8.60 13.05 5.40
C ILE A 238 7.67 14.23 5.70
N GLY A 239 8.10 15.16 6.58
CA GLY A 239 7.35 16.37 6.90
C GLY A 239 7.14 17.28 5.69
N VAL A 240 8.16 17.44 4.86
CA VAL A 240 8.08 18.21 3.61
C VAL A 240 7.13 17.53 2.62
N ALA A 241 7.20 16.21 2.43
CA ALA A 241 6.26 15.46 1.59
C ALA A 241 4.80 15.66 2.03
N LYS A 242 4.54 15.62 3.34
CA LYS A 242 3.22 15.95 3.92
C LYS A 242 2.80 17.40 3.61
N SER A 243 3.70 18.37 3.76
CA SER A 243 3.43 19.79 3.45
C SER A 243 3.06 19.99 1.97
N HIS A 244 3.81 19.40 1.05
CA HIS A 244 3.51 19.45 -0.39
C HIS A 244 2.15 18.85 -0.71
N ARG A 245 1.86 17.67 -0.15
CA ARG A 245 0.63 16.93 -0.37
C ARG A 245 -0.62 17.67 0.15
N THR A 246 -0.51 18.30 1.32
CA THR A 246 -1.63 19.01 2.00
C THR A 246 -1.88 20.39 1.42
N LYS A 247 -0.84 21.11 0.99
CA LYS A 247 -0.95 22.48 0.46
C LYS A 247 -1.00 22.54 -1.07
N HIS A 248 -0.96 21.38 -1.74
CA HIS A 248 -0.85 21.27 -3.20
C HIS A 248 0.29 22.13 -3.77
N ARG A 249 1.45 22.10 -3.10
CA ARG A 249 2.62 22.90 -3.49
C ARG A 249 3.52 22.11 -4.43
N VAL A 250 4.03 22.82 -5.44
CA VAL A 250 5.13 22.42 -6.33
C VAL A 250 6.41 22.20 -5.52
N TYR A 251 7.16 21.13 -5.81
CA TYR A 251 8.48 20.93 -5.23
C TYR A 251 9.48 21.92 -5.84
N GLY A 252 10.05 22.79 -5.00
CA GLY A 252 11.16 23.65 -5.41
C GLY A 252 12.40 22.83 -5.81
N LEU A 253 13.34 23.43 -6.55
CA LEU A 253 14.58 22.74 -6.95
C LEU A 253 15.39 22.22 -5.75
N GLN A 254 15.49 23.02 -4.68
CA GLN A 254 16.19 22.64 -3.46
C GLN A 254 15.50 21.47 -2.76
N ASP A 255 14.16 21.48 -2.68
CA ASP A 255 13.38 20.39 -2.08
C ASP A 255 13.53 19.10 -2.92
N ARG A 256 13.48 19.19 -4.26
CA ARG A 256 13.72 18.03 -5.16
C ARG A 256 15.11 17.44 -4.96
N LEU A 257 16.14 18.29 -4.92
CA LEU A 257 17.49 17.84 -4.69
C LEU A 257 17.62 17.19 -3.30
N ALA A 258 16.98 17.75 -2.28
CA ALA A 258 16.93 17.18 -0.93
C ALA A 258 16.27 15.78 -0.90
N PHE A 259 15.20 15.53 -1.68
CA PHE A 259 14.65 14.17 -1.82
C PHE A 259 15.66 13.21 -2.44
N HIS A 260 16.41 13.63 -3.46
CA HIS A 260 17.47 12.79 -4.04
C HIS A 260 18.63 12.52 -3.07
N VAL A 261 18.97 13.48 -2.21
CA VAL A 261 19.86 13.23 -1.07
C VAL A 261 19.25 12.16 -0.15
N GLY A 262 17.97 12.29 0.19
CA GLY A 262 17.27 11.29 1.00
C GLY A 262 17.32 9.89 0.39
N TYR A 263 17.10 9.77 -0.92
CA TYR A 263 17.22 8.49 -1.63
C TYR A 263 18.62 7.91 -1.60
N TYR A 264 19.65 8.77 -1.68
CA TYR A 264 21.04 8.36 -1.50
C TYR A 264 21.27 7.82 -0.08
N LEU A 265 20.83 8.54 0.95
CA LEU A 265 20.96 8.08 2.34
C LEU A 265 20.24 6.75 2.60
N LEU A 266 19.04 6.55 2.03
CA LEU A 266 18.34 5.27 2.06
C LEU A 266 19.17 4.15 1.41
N SER A 267 19.83 4.43 0.28
CA SER A 267 20.72 3.46 -0.38
C SER A 267 21.97 3.12 0.45
N GLN A 268 22.38 4.02 1.35
CA GLN A 268 23.46 3.79 2.33
C GLN A 268 22.96 3.07 3.59
N GLY A 269 21.71 2.60 3.61
CA GLY A 269 21.12 1.84 4.72
C GLY A 269 20.56 2.70 5.85
N GLN A 270 20.46 4.03 5.68
CA GLN A 270 19.73 4.86 6.65
C GLN A 270 18.22 4.59 6.55
N ASN A 271 17.52 4.69 7.67
CA ASN A 271 16.11 4.37 7.77
C ASN A 271 15.38 5.41 8.63
N PRO A 272 14.40 6.16 8.10
CA PRO A 272 13.63 7.13 8.89
C PRO A 272 12.56 6.48 9.76
N PHE A 273 12.26 5.19 9.55
CA PHE A 273 11.17 4.52 10.22
C PHE A 273 11.65 3.86 11.51
N ASN A 274 10.93 4.13 12.59
CA ASN A 274 11.04 3.33 13.79
C ASN A 274 10.40 1.96 13.50
N SER A 275 11.12 0.87 13.74
CA SER A 275 10.66 -0.49 13.47
C SER A 275 9.40 -0.90 14.24
N TYR A 276 9.03 -0.15 15.28
CA TYR A 276 7.79 -0.32 16.05
C TYR A 276 6.65 0.64 15.62
N GLU A 277 6.91 1.53 14.66
CA GLU A 277 5.94 2.49 14.14
C GLU A 277 5.67 2.20 12.65
N CYS A 278 4.41 1.97 12.33
CA CYS A 278 3.93 1.89 10.95
C CYS A 278 2.46 2.32 10.94
N ARG A 279 2.02 2.97 9.85
CA ARG A 279 0.59 3.15 9.60
C ARG A 279 0.00 1.78 9.32
N THR A 280 -0.91 1.31 10.16
CA THR A 280 -1.45 -0.05 10.08
C THR A 280 -2.49 -0.18 8.97
N LEU A 281 -2.82 -1.42 8.57
CA LEU A 281 -4.01 -1.68 7.75
C LEU A 281 -5.33 -1.36 8.49
N GLY A 282 -5.28 -1.14 9.80
CA GLY A 282 -6.43 -0.92 10.66
C GLY A 282 -7.24 -2.19 10.95
N THR A 283 -8.00 -2.15 12.03
CA THR A 283 -8.90 -3.24 12.45
C THR A 283 -10.15 -3.29 11.58
N VAL A 284 -10.60 -4.50 11.22
CA VAL A 284 -11.86 -4.74 10.49
C VAL A 284 -13.02 -3.98 11.14
N GLY A 285 -13.79 -3.23 10.36
CA GLY A 285 -14.94 -2.43 10.84
C GLY A 285 -14.57 -1.14 11.59
N PHE A 286 -13.36 -1.03 12.13
CA PHE A 286 -12.92 0.08 13.01
C PHE A 286 -11.82 0.95 12.38
N ARG A 287 -11.69 0.94 11.05
CA ARG A 287 -10.76 1.82 10.35
C ARG A 287 -11.18 3.28 10.45
N LYS A 288 -10.18 4.17 10.43
CA LYS A 288 -10.38 5.62 10.50
C LYS A 288 -11.14 6.17 9.29
N ASP A 289 -10.71 5.75 8.10
CA ASP A 289 -11.06 6.47 6.86
C ASP A 289 -12.18 5.76 6.09
N SER A 290 -12.13 4.42 5.99
CA SER A 290 -13.17 3.62 5.32
C SER A 290 -13.08 2.13 5.67
N GLN A 291 -14.18 1.38 5.55
CA GLN A 291 -14.15 -0.08 5.68
C GLN A 291 -13.38 -0.72 4.52
N THR A 292 -13.69 -0.36 3.27
CA THR A 292 -13.00 -0.93 2.10
C THR A 292 -11.92 0.02 1.60
N TYR A 293 -10.66 -0.40 1.72
CA TYR A 293 -9.51 0.34 1.22
C TYR A 293 -9.25 0.05 -0.26
N LEU A 294 -8.91 1.11 -1.01
CA LEU A 294 -8.43 0.97 -2.38
C LEU A 294 -6.91 0.76 -2.33
N SER A 295 -6.45 -0.45 -2.63
CA SER A 295 -5.01 -0.72 -2.81
C SER A 295 -4.59 -0.24 -4.19
N LEU A 296 -4.15 1.01 -4.25
CA LEU A 296 -3.64 1.65 -5.46
C LEU A 296 -2.29 1.01 -5.77
N THR A 297 -2.14 0.46 -6.98
CA THR A 297 -1.01 -0.42 -7.30
C THR A 297 -0.03 0.18 -8.30
N ASP A 298 1.21 0.39 -7.88
CA ASP A 298 2.32 0.80 -8.72
C ASP A 298 3.67 0.26 -8.25
N PRO A 299 4.61 -0.04 -9.16
CA PRO A 299 5.94 -0.54 -8.81
C PRO A 299 6.83 0.45 -8.05
N GLY A 300 6.45 1.73 -7.93
CA GLY A 300 7.13 2.75 -7.13
C GLY A 300 6.91 4.17 -7.65
N PRO A 301 7.39 4.51 -8.87
CA PRO A 301 7.36 5.88 -9.37
C PRO A 301 5.98 6.53 -9.45
N GLY A 302 4.94 5.80 -9.86
CA GLY A 302 3.56 6.32 -9.88
C GLY A 302 3.01 6.60 -8.48
N HIS A 303 3.57 6.00 -7.43
CA HIS A 303 3.29 6.41 -6.06
C HIS A 303 3.99 7.71 -5.69
N VAL A 304 5.32 7.79 -5.90
CA VAL A 304 6.14 8.97 -5.59
C VAL A 304 5.67 10.23 -6.32
N PHE A 305 5.36 10.11 -7.61
CA PHE A 305 5.01 11.24 -8.46
C PHE A 305 3.49 11.44 -8.61
N GLY A 306 2.69 10.44 -8.25
CA GLY A 306 1.24 10.45 -8.39
C GLY A 306 0.54 10.34 -7.04
N THR A 307 0.44 9.12 -6.51
CA THR A 307 -0.41 8.80 -5.34
C THR A 307 -0.15 9.69 -4.13
N THR A 308 1.11 10.04 -3.84
CA THR A 308 1.48 10.86 -2.68
C THR A 308 1.37 12.37 -2.93
N GLY A 309 0.87 12.79 -4.10
CA GLY A 309 0.76 14.20 -4.49
C GLY A 309 -0.43 14.96 -3.88
N ARG A 310 -1.48 14.26 -3.42
CA ARG A 310 -2.66 14.88 -2.77
C ARG A 310 -3.10 14.11 -1.53
N GLU A 311 -3.49 14.84 -0.47
CA GLU A 311 -3.88 14.23 0.81
C GLU A 311 -5.13 13.37 0.64
N SER A 312 -6.09 13.85 -0.15
CA SER A 312 -7.32 13.13 -0.48
C SER A 312 -7.07 11.78 -1.15
N TRP A 313 -5.98 11.62 -1.91
CA TRP A 313 -5.66 10.38 -2.62
C TRP A 313 -5.16 9.26 -1.70
N THR A 314 -4.71 9.62 -0.49
CA THR A 314 -4.28 8.66 0.54
C THR A 314 -5.41 8.27 1.50
N GLU A 315 -6.55 8.96 1.48
CA GLU A 315 -7.66 8.75 2.41
C GLU A 315 -8.40 7.43 2.14
N GLY A 316 -8.26 6.46 3.06
CA GLY A 316 -8.80 5.12 2.89
C GLY A 316 -8.23 4.40 1.67
N ALA A 317 -6.98 4.68 1.32
CA ALA A 317 -6.23 3.95 0.33
C ALA A 317 -5.07 3.19 0.99
N THR A 318 -4.56 2.18 0.28
CA THR A 318 -3.28 1.54 0.59
C THR A 318 -2.35 1.81 -0.58
N VAL A 319 -1.12 2.21 -0.30
CA VAL A 319 -0.08 2.38 -1.30
C VAL A 319 0.56 1.00 -1.53
N HIS A 320 0.12 0.30 -2.58
CA HIS A 320 0.48 -1.09 -2.83
C HIS A 320 1.60 -1.20 -3.88
N VAL A 321 2.81 -1.50 -3.41
CA VAL A 321 3.98 -1.66 -4.27
C VAL A 321 4.02 -3.06 -4.86
N GLU A 322 3.67 -3.17 -6.15
CA GLU A 322 3.61 -4.43 -6.89
C GLU A 322 3.87 -4.19 -8.38
N HIS A 323 4.53 -5.16 -9.02
CA HIS A 323 4.64 -5.22 -10.46
C HIS A 323 3.44 -5.97 -11.05
N LEU A 324 2.77 -5.38 -12.04
CA LEU A 324 1.58 -5.96 -12.68
C LEU A 324 1.75 -6.25 -14.17
N GLU A 325 2.85 -5.79 -14.76
CA GLU A 325 3.04 -5.78 -16.21
C GLU A 325 3.27 -7.19 -16.78
N ARG A 326 2.56 -7.49 -17.87
CA ARG A 326 2.64 -8.73 -18.63
C ARG A 326 2.78 -8.40 -20.12
N PRO A 327 3.90 -8.73 -20.77
CA PRO A 327 4.01 -8.58 -22.21
C PRO A 327 2.94 -9.43 -22.93
N ALA A 328 2.44 -8.94 -24.06
CA ALA A 328 1.47 -9.69 -24.85
C ALA A 328 2.02 -11.06 -25.27
N GLY A 329 1.18 -12.09 -25.18
CA GLY A 329 1.51 -13.45 -25.58
C GLY A 329 2.33 -14.25 -24.56
N THR A 330 2.68 -13.68 -23.39
CA THR A 330 3.36 -14.39 -22.31
C THR A 330 2.36 -14.98 -21.31
N THR A 331 2.47 -16.28 -21.02
CA THR A 331 1.66 -16.96 -20.00
C THR A 331 2.18 -16.68 -18.58
N ARG A 332 1.36 -16.92 -17.54
CA ARG A 332 1.81 -16.77 -16.13
C ARG A 332 2.96 -17.71 -15.73
N ALA A 333 3.16 -18.79 -16.48
CA ALA A 333 4.28 -19.70 -16.29
C ALA A 333 5.59 -19.16 -16.88
N GLN A 334 5.51 -18.28 -17.89
CA GLN A 334 6.67 -17.74 -18.61
C GLN A 334 7.18 -16.42 -18.01
N ILE A 335 6.34 -15.68 -17.29
CA ILE A 335 6.74 -14.44 -16.62
C ILE A 335 6.35 -14.47 -15.14
N GLU A 336 7.30 -14.10 -14.28
CA GLU A 336 6.99 -13.72 -12.91
C GLU A 336 6.52 -12.27 -12.89
N SER A 337 5.21 -12.07 -13.14
CA SER A 337 4.59 -10.76 -12.96
C SER A 337 4.72 -10.29 -11.51
N TYR A 338 4.65 -11.24 -10.58
CA TYR A 338 4.56 -11.00 -9.14
C TYR A 338 5.92 -11.17 -8.47
N ARG A 339 6.86 -10.31 -8.84
CA ARG A 339 8.24 -10.32 -8.33
C ARG A 339 8.39 -9.41 -7.11
N ILE A 340 9.36 -9.74 -6.25
CA ILE A 340 9.78 -8.89 -5.13
C ILE A 340 10.12 -7.48 -5.68
N PRO A 341 9.47 -6.41 -5.21
CA PRO A 341 9.80 -5.06 -5.66
C PRO A 341 11.19 -4.65 -5.16
N SER A 342 11.78 -3.67 -5.83
CA SER A 342 13.02 -3.06 -5.36
C SER A 342 12.82 -2.50 -3.95
N VAL A 343 13.61 -3.00 -2.99
CA VAL A 343 13.59 -2.52 -1.59
C VAL A 343 13.87 -1.01 -1.52
N LEU A 344 14.78 -0.52 -2.38
CA LEU A 344 15.08 0.91 -2.45
C LEU A 344 13.88 1.71 -2.98
N GLU A 345 13.19 1.23 -4.02
CA GLU A 345 11.98 1.91 -4.50
C GLU A 345 10.87 1.90 -3.46
N PHE A 346 10.69 0.79 -2.75
CA PHE A 346 9.76 0.71 -1.63
C PHE A 346 10.10 1.74 -0.54
N ALA A 347 11.38 1.87 -0.17
CA ALA A 347 11.83 2.88 0.79
C ALA A 347 11.54 4.31 0.33
N ARG A 348 11.71 4.62 -0.97
CA ARG A 348 11.36 5.92 -1.54
C ARG A 348 9.85 6.18 -1.43
N VAL A 349 9.03 5.19 -1.77
CA VAL A 349 7.57 5.28 -1.62
C VAL A 349 7.20 5.56 -0.17
N CYS A 350 7.72 4.79 0.79
CA CYS A 350 7.47 5.02 2.21
C CYS A 350 7.89 6.42 2.67
N LEU A 351 9.03 6.94 2.19
CA LEU A 351 9.50 8.30 2.51
C LEU A 351 8.48 9.38 2.09
N HIS A 352 7.82 9.20 0.94
CA HIS A 352 6.79 10.13 0.45
C HIS A 352 5.43 9.94 1.11
N THR A 353 5.03 8.68 1.32
CA THR A 353 3.76 8.36 1.99
C THR A 353 3.79 8.82 3.44
N GLY A 354 4.92 8.62 4.13
CA GLY A 354 5.03 8.79 5.58
C GLY A 354 3.96 7.97 6.30
N TYR A 355 3.19 8.63 7.15
CA TYR A 355 2.08 8.03 7.92
C TYR A 355 0.68 8.30 7.33
N ALA A 356 0.58 8.85 6.12
CA ALA A 356 -0.72 9.23 5.53
C ALA A 356 -1.59 8.01 5.17
N ALA A 357 -0.97 6.94 4.67
CA ALA A 357 -1.63 5.69 4.30
C ALA A 357 -0.74 4.49 4.66
N PRO A 358 -1.31 3.30 4.88
CA PRO A 358 -0.51 2.08 4.97
C PRO A 358 0.18 1.81 3.63
N ASN A 359 1.46 1.43 3.71
CA ASN A 359 2.21 0.92 2.57
C ASN A 359 2.17 -0.61 2.61
N SER A 360 1.99 -1.26 1.48
CA SER A 360 2.04 -2.72 1.36
C SER A 360 2.86 -3.13 0.15
N CYS A 361 3.35 -4.36 0.13
CA CYS A 361 4.13 -4.88 -0.98
C CYS A 361 3.75 -6.31 -1.35
N TYR A 362 3.89 -6.66 -2.62
CA TYR A 362 3.75 -8.03 -3.10
C TYR A 362 5.12 -8.69 -3.17
N ILE A 363 5.36 -9.73 -2.38
CA ILE A 363 6.66 -10.40 -2.31
C ILE A 363 6.83 -11.43 -3.42
N GLY A 364 5.80 -12.21 -3.74
CA GLY A 364 5.86 -13.16 -4.86
C GLY A 364 5.51 -14.59 -4.49
N ARG A 365 5.82 -15.50 -5.42
CA ARG A 365 5.73 -16.95 -5.25
C ARG A 365 6.97 -17.52 -4.55
N PRO A 366 6.86 -18.67 -3.87
CA PRO A 366 8.01 -19.41 -3.35
C PRO A 366 8.98 -19.79 -4.50
N LEU A 367 10.28 -19.52 -4.33
CA LEU A 367 11.31 -19.76 -5.36
C LEU A 367 11.80 -21.23 -5.34
N GLN A 368 11.08 -22.14 -5.98
CA GLN A 368 11.37 -23.58 -5.98
C GLN A 368 12.34 -23.97 -7.10
N ASP A 369 13.65 -23.87 -6.88
CA ASP A 369 14.67 -24.23 -7.88
C ASP A 369 14.61 -25.70 -8.32
N SER A 370 14.28 -26.60 -7.39
CA SER A 370 14.16 -28.04 -7.63
C SER A 370 12.78 -28.47 -8.14
N GLY A 371 11.80 -27.56 -8.14
CA GLY A 371 10.40 -27.84 -8.43
C GLY A 371 9.61 -28.49 -7.27
N ASP A 372 10.25 -28.74 -6.12
CA ASP A 372 9.61 -29.27 -4.91
C ASP A 372 10.07 -28.47 -3.68
N LEU A 373 9.10 -27.89 -2.94
CA LEU A 373 9.41 -27.04 -1.79
C LEU A 373 10.24 -27.79 -0.74
N LYS A 374 10.06 -29.11 -0.61
CA LYS A 374 10.75 -29.92 0.39
C LYS A 374 12.28 -29.76 0.33
N TYR A 375 12.86 -29.78 -0.86
CA TYR A 375 14.31 -29.69 -1.03
C TYR A 375 14.85 -28.27 -0.92
N ASP A 376 14.00 -27.27 -1.23
CA ASP A 376 14.38 -25.85 -1.24
C ASP A 376 13.92 -25.09 0.00
N PHE A 377 13.23 -25.75 0.95
CA PHE A 377 12.45 -25.11 2.01
C PHE A 377 13.23 -24.04 2.78
N ILE A 378 14.42 -24.36 3.27
CA ILE A 378 15.26 -23.45 4.06
C ILE A 378 15.64 -22.23 3.21
N LYS A 379 16.13 -22.46 1.99
CA LYS A 379 16.54 -21.37 1.09
C LYS A 379 15.36 -20.45 0.78
N VAL A 380 14.19 -21.02 0.49
CA VAL A 380 12.98 -20.26 0.17
C VAL A 380 12.50 -19.44 1.37
N VAL A 381 12.43 -20.06 2.55
CA VAL A 381 12.03 -19.37 3.79
C VAL A 381 12.99 -18.24 4.12
N ASP A 382 14.31 -18.49 4.14
CA ASP A 382 15.29 -17.47 4.51
C ASP A 382 15.31 -16.30 3.51
N THR A 383 15.16 -16.59 2.22
CA THR A 383 15.11 -15.55 1.18
C THR A 383 13.87 -14.67 1.34
N VAL A 384 12.70 -15.29 1.51
CA VAL A 384 11.43 -14.56 1.61
C VAL A 384 11.28 -13.87 2.96
N ALA A 385 11.71 -14.50 4.05
CA ALA A 385 11.73 -13.88 5.38
C ALA A 385 12.70 -12.67 5.42
N SER A 386 13.86 -12.76 4.76
CA SER A 386 14.79 -11.62 4.64
C SER A 386 14.16 -10.47 3.86
N ALA A 387 13.51 -10.75 2.73
CA ALA A 387 12.81 -9.74 1.94
C ALA A 387 11.68 -9.07 2.75
N CYS A 388 10.82 -9.86 3.39
CA CYS A 388 9.75 -9.35 4.25
C CYS A 388 10.29 -8.52 5.41
N SER A 389 11.37 -8.98 6.06
CA SER A 389 12.03 -8.26 7.15
C SER A 389 12.51 -6.89 6.67
N SER A 390 13.17 -6.81 5.52
CA SER A 390 13.59 -5.53 4.94
C SER A 390 12.40 -4.59 4.69
N MET A 391 11.30 -5.08 4.11
CA MET A 391 10.12 -4.26 3.83
C MET A 391 9.44 -3.78 5.14
N PHE A 392 9.34 -4.64 6.14
CA PHE A 392 8.76 -4.28 7.44
C PHE A 392 9.62 -3.28 8.21
N GLN A 393 10.94 -3.42 8.18
CA GLN A 393 11.84 -2.43 8.78
C GLN A 393 11.72 -1.06 8.11
N LEU A 394 11.36 -1.02 6.82
CA LEU A 394 11.09 0.21 6.06
C LEU A 394 9.64 0.71 6.18
N GLY A 395 8.89 0.25 7.18
CA GLY A 395 7.56 0.78 7.50
C GLY A 395 6.40 0.16 6.69
N SER A 396 6.60 -0.98 6.03
CA SER A 396 5.48 -1.73 5.43
C SER A 396 4.46 -2.13 6.50
N ALA A 397 3.17 -1.99 6.19
CA ALA A 397 2.08 -2.52 6.99
C ALA A 397 1.77 -3.98 6.63
N GLU A 398 2.08 -4.40 5.41
CA GLU A 398 1.72 -5.70 4.87
C GLU A 398 2.76 -6.24 3.87
N CYS A 399 3.14 -7.50 4.06
CA CYS A 399 3.80 -8.30 3.04
C CYS A 399 2.83 -9.36 2.51
N LYS A 400 2.45 -9.24 1.23
CA LYS A 400 1.55 -10.18 0.54
C LYS A 400 2.35 -11.23 -0.20
N ILE A 401 2.04 -12.51 0.04
CA ILE A 401 2.80 -13.66 -0.48
C ILE A 401 1.85 -14.60 -1.19
N ALA A 402 2.21 -15.05 -2.38
CA ALA A 402 1.43 -16.00 -3.15
C ALA A 402 1.57 -17.41 -2.58
N MET A 403 0.45 -18.09 -2.38
CA MET A 403 0.39 -19.52 -2.04
C MET A 403 0.26 -20.41 -3.28
N SER A 404 0.25 -19.81 -4.47
CA SER A 404 0.21 -20.52 -5.75
C SER A 404 1.38 -21.53 -5.84
N SER A 405 1.16 -22.67 -6.52
CA SER A 405 2.10 -23.79 -6.70
C SER A 405 2.39 -24.69 -5.49
N LEU A 406 1.94 -24.34 -4.28
CA LEU A 406 2.09 -25.17 -3.10
C LEU A 406 0.88 -26.11 -2.89
N LYS A 407 1.10 -27.23 -2.20
CA LYS A 407 0.02 -28.06 -1.63
C LYS A 407 -0.38 -27.53 -0.25
N ALA A 408 -1.54 -27.94 0.27
CA ALA A 408 -2.05 -27.44 1.55
C ALA A 408 -1.07 -27.62 2.72
N SER A 409 -0.40 -28.78 2.84
CA SER A 409 0.60 -29.00 3.90
C SER A 409 1.79 -28.06 3.78
N ASP A 410 2.32 -27.88 2.57
CA ASP A 410 3.42 -26.98 2.24
C ASP A 410 3.05 -25.51 2.52
N MET A 411 1.83 -25.09 2.20
CA MET A 411 1.34 -23.74 2.48
C MET A 411 1.40 -23.45 3.99
N ILE A 412 0.87 -24.36 4.83
CA ILE A 412 0.86 -24.17 6.29
C ILE A 412 2.30 -24.16 6.84
N ALA A 413 3.12 -25.11 6.40
CA ALA A 413 4.53 -25.19 6.75
C ALA A 413 5.27 -23.88 6.47
N TYR A 414 5.10 -23.39 5.25
CA TYR A 414 5.75 -22.20 4.74
C TYR A 414 5.30 -20.95 5.49
N MET A 415 3.99 -20.76 5.67
CA MET A 415 3.44 -19.64 6.44
C MET A 415 3.93 -19.64 7.89
N ARG A 416 3.91 -20.78 8.57
CA ARG A 416 4.42 -20.90 9.96
C ARG A 416 5.90 -20.58 10.05
N ALA A 417 6.71 -21.06 9.10
CA ALA A 417 8.13 -20.77 9.05
C ALA A 417 8.39 -19.27 8.85
N LEU A 418 7.68 -18.61 7.94
CA LEU A 418 7.81 -17.18 7.70
C LEU A 418 7.43 -16.33 8.92
N GLN A 419 6.38 -16.70 9.66
CA GLN A 419 6.01 -16.05 10.93
C GLN A 419 7.15 -16.14 11.97
N GLY A 420 7.88 -17.25 12.02
CA GLY A 420 8.99 -17.45 12.96
C GLY A 420 10.33 -16.83 12.55
N HIS A 421 10.57 -16.66 11.23
CA HIS A 421 11.88 -16.21 10.71
C HIS A 421 11.91 -14.73 10.30
N THR A 422 10.75 -14.07 10.23
CA THR A 422 10.67 -12.67 9.78
C THR A 422 10.73 -11.69 10.94
N LEU A 423 11.59 -10.67 10.81
CA LEU A 423 11.65 -9.55 11.75
C LEU A 423 10.50 -8.57 11.47
N LYS A 424 9.40 -8.69 12.23
CA LYS A 424 8.24 -7.80 12.14
C LYS A 424 7.72 -7.39 13.51
N ASN A 425 6.99 -6.29 13.58
CA ASN A 425 6.26 -5.87 14.77
C ASN A 425 4.81 -6.43 14.77
N TYR A 426 4.09 -6.25 15.89
CA TYR A 426 2.73 -6.77 16.08
C TYR A 426 1.63 -5.97 15.36
N ARG A 427 1.98 -4.86 14.71
CA ARG A 427 1.10 -4.03 13.87
C ARG A 427 1.20 -4.37 12.38
N GLN A 428 2.14 -5.24 12.03
CA GLN A 428 2.47 -5.62 10.66
C GLN A 428 1.88 -6.99 10.32
N CYS A 429 1.27 -7.07 9.15
CA CYS A 429 0.49 -8.22 8.73
C CYS A 429 1.18 -9.03 7.62
N PHE A 430 1.06 -10.34 7.71
CA PHE A 430 1.25 -11.22 6.56
C PHE A 430 -0.06 -11.47 5.83
N SER A 431 -0.03 -11.45 4.50
CA SER A 431 -1.16 -11.86 3.66
C SER A 431 -0.86 -13.06 2.79
N ALA A 432 -1.74 -14.07 2.83
CA ALA A 432 -1.68 -15.25 1.98
C ALA A 432 -2.60 -15.06 0.76
N ALA A 433 -2.01 -15.03 -0.43
CA ALA A 433 -2.72 -14.82 -1.69
C ALA A 433 -2.97 -16.14 -2.43
N PHE A 434 -4.25 -16.44 -2.64
CA PHE A 434 -4.74 -17.64 -3.31
C PHE A 434 -5.35 -17.25 -4.65
N ASN A 435 -4.88 -17.85 -5.74
CA ASN A 435 -5.44 -17.61 -7.05
C ASN A 435 -6.59 -18.58 -7.33
N LEU A 436 -7.81 -18.06 -7.49
CA LEU A 436 -9.02 -18.87 -7.64
C LEU A 436 -9.17 -19.52 -9.03
N ASN A 437 -8.35 -19.13 -10.01
CA ASN A 437 -8.25 -19.83 -11.30
C ASN A 437 -7.27 -21.01 -11.25
N THR A 438 -6.53 -21.19 -10.15
CA THR A 438 -5.56 -22.26 -10.00
C THR A 438 -6.12 -23.30 -9.02
N PRO A 439 -6.28 -24.57 -9.44
CA PRO A 439 -6.75 -25.61 -8.54
C PRO A 439 -5.87 -25.75 -7.29
N LEU A 440 -6.50 -26.04 -6.16
CA LEU A 440 -5.83 -26.25 -4.88
C LEU A 440 -5.75 -27.75 -4.58
N VAL A 441 -4.53 -28.24 -4.38
CA VAL A 441 -4.26 -29.62 -3.96
C VAL A 441 -4.18 -29.66 -2.44
N ASP A 442 -5.15 -30.32 -1.80
CA ASP A 442 -5.19 -30.51 -0.36
C ASP A 442 -4.79 -31.93 -0.01
N ASP A 443 -3.49 -32.12 0.18
CA ASP A 443 -2.87 -33.38 0.56
C ASP A 443 -3.10 -33.76 2.03
N ILE A 444 -3.60 -32.83 2.86
CA ILE A 444 -3.97 -33.10 4.25
C ILE A 444 -5.31 -33.84 4.32
N GLN A 445 -6.29 -33.38 3.53
CA GLN A 445 -7.60 -34.02 3.42
C GLN A 445 -7.72 -35.02 2.26
N GLY A 446 -6.67 -35.16 1.43
CA GLY A 446 -6.71 -35.97 0.22
C GLY A 446 -7.70 -35.45 -0.83
N ARG A 447 -7.93 -34.13 -0.88
CA ARG A 447 -8.93 -33.47 -1.75
C ARG A 447 -8.28 -32.63 -2.83
N TYR A 448 -9.02 -32.42 -3.91
CA TYR A 448 -8.66 -31.55 -5.02
C TYR A 448 -9.79 -30.55 -5.27
N PHE A 449 -9.51 -29.27 -5.09
CA PHE A 449 -10.48 -28.20 -5.26
C PHE A 449 -10.23 -27.48 -6.58
N SER A 450 -11.26 -27.45 -7.43
CA SER A 450 -11.23 -26.79 -8.75
C SER A 450 -12.28 -25.69 -8.90
N LYS A 451 -13.26 -25.62 -7.99
CA LYS A 451 -14.28 -24.57 -8.00
C LYS A 451 -13.79 -23.36 -7.19
N PRO A 452 -13.96 -22.13 -7.72
CA PRO A 452 -13.48 -20.91 -7.05
C PRO A 452 -13.95 -20.76 -5.59
N MET A 453 -15.22 -21.02 -5.31
CA MET A 453 -15.77 -20.89 -3.95
C MET A 453 -15.15 -21.90 -2.97
N ASP A 454 -14.97 -23.15 -3.41
CA ASP A 454 -14.41 -24.20 -2.55
C ASP A 454 -12.93 -23.91 -2.23
N ILE A 455 -12.18 -23.43 -3.24
CA ILE A 455 -10.80 -22.95 -3.06
C ILE A 455 -10.78 -21.78 -2.07
N ALA A 456 -11.69 -20.81 -2.23
CA ALA A 456 -11.74 -19.61 -1.41
C ALA A 456 -12.08 -19.89 0.05
N LEU A 457 -13.01 -20.82 0.32
CA LEU A 457 -13.33 -21.28 1.67
C LEU A 457 -12.14 -22.00 2.30
N ARG A 458 -11.50 -22.92 1.56
CA ARG A 458 -10.33 -23.64 2.07
C ARG A 458 -9.15 -22.70 2.33
N ALA A 459 -8.99 -21.64 1.55
CA ALA A 459 -7.97 -20.61 1.75
C ALA A 459 -8.07 -19.91 3.12
N ILE A 460 -9.29 -19.68 3.63
CA ILE A 460 -9.51 -19.12 4.98
C ILE A 460 -8.88 -20.03 6.03
N GLU A 461 -9.21 -21.33 5.98
CA GLU A 461 -8.73 -22.32 6.94
C GLU A 461 -7.21 -22.47 6.88
N LEU A 462 -6.63 -22.55 5.67
CA LEU A 462 -5.18 -22.67 5.50
C LEU A 462 -4.45 -21.42 6.01
N THR A 463 -4.99 -20.22 5.77
CA THR A 463 -4.42 -18.95 6.27
C THR A 463 -4.40 -18.93 7.79
N VAL A 464 -5.51 -19.33 8.43
CA VAL A 464 -5.60 -19.47 9.88
C VAL A 464 -4.57 -20.47 10.41
N LEU A 465 -4.49 -21.66 9.83
CA LEU A 465 -3.58 -22.71 10.27
C LEU A 465 -2.10 -22.33 10.07
N GLY A 466 -1.82 -21.56 9.02
CA GLY A 466 -0.52 -20.95 8.74
C GLY A 466 -0.16 -19.81 9.69
N GLY A 467 -1.13 -19.28 10.44
CA GLY A 467 -0.95 -18.16 11.36
C GLY A 467 -0.77 -16.81 10.65
N PHE A 468 -1.25 -16.65 9.42
CA PHE A 468 -1.22 -15.37 8.71
C PHE A 468 -2.40 -14.49 9.11
N ASP A 469 -2.27 -13.18 8.91
CA ASP A 469 -3.22 -12.17 9.41
C ASP A 469 -4.32 -11.82 8.39
N LYS A 470 -4.07 -12.10 7.11
CA LYS A 470 -4.92 -11.67 6.00
C LYS A 470 -5.02 -12.74 4.91
N VAL A 471 -6.25 -13.01 4.46
CA VAL A 471 -6.51 -13.82 3.25
C VAL A 471 -6.74 -12.91 2.06
N THR A 472 -6.06 -13.20 0.96
CA THR A 472 -6.21 -12.53 -0.34
C THR A 472 -6.73 -13.54 -1.35
N TRP A 473 -7.85 -13.22 -2.01
CA TRP A 473 -8.34 -13.98 -3.15
C TRP A 473 -8.05 -13.21 -4.45
N ASP A 474 -7.27 -13.85 -5.32
CA ASP A 474 -6.83 -13.28 -6.58
C ASP A 474 -7.47 -14.01 -7.77
N GLY A 475 -7.84 -13.25 -8.80
CA GLY A 475 -8.48 -13.76 -10.01
C GLY A 475 -7.58 -13.72 -11.25
N ALA A 476 -6.26 -13.61 -11.10
CA ALA A 476 -5.41 -13.47 -12.28
C ALA A 476 -5.48 -14.72 -13.17
N SER A 477 -5.59 -14.51 -14.48
CA SER A 477 -5.65 -15.56 -15.50
C SER A 477 -4.51 -15.38 -16.52
N ASP A 478 -4.39 -16.30 -17.48
CA ASP A 478 -3.46 -16.14 -18.61
C ASP A 478 -3.95 -15.09 -19.63
N SER A 479 -5.18 -14.58 -19.47
CA SER A 479 -5.65 -13.41 -20.23
C SER A 479 -5.24 -12.12 -19.53
N TYR A 480 -4.78 -11.15 -20.32
CA TYR A 480 -4.48 -9.79 -19.87
C TYR A 480 -5.25 -8.77 -20.73
N PRO A 481 -6.02 -7.84 -20.12
CA PRO A 481 -6.31 -7.73 -18.69
C PRO A 481 -7.14 -8.93 -18.20
N SER A 482 -6.97 -9.31 -16.94
CA SER A 482 -7.70 -10.44 -16.36
C SER A 482 -9.20 -10.14 -16.22
N VAL A 483 -10.02 -11.20 -16.33
CA VAL A 483 -11.44 -11.15 -15.97
C VAL A 483 -11.58 -10.68 -14.52
N PRO A 484 -12.51 -9.75 -14.21
CA PRO A 484 -12.74 -9.30 -12.85
C PRO A 484 -13.05 -10.47 -11.89
N LEU A 485 -12.49 -10.45 -10.69
CA LEU A 485 -12.79 -11.47 -9.68
C LEU A 485 -14.28 -11.49 -9.31
N LEU A 486 -14.87 -10.30 -9.13
CA LEU A 486 -16.26 -10.13 -8.76
C LEU A 486 -17.14 -9.96 -10.00
N GLN A 487 -18.30 -10.61 -10.00
CA GLN A 487 -19.33 -10.44 -11.02
C GLN A 487 -20.19 -9.20 -10.75
N LEU A 488 -20.50 -8.43 -11.81
CA LEU A 488 -21.47 -7.33 -11.72
C LEU A 488 -22.92 -7.84 -11.74
N PRO A 489 -23.87 -7.16 -11.06
CA PRO A 489 -25.28 -7.51 -11.12
C PRO A 489 -25.81 -7.55 -12.56
N GLY A 490 -26.45 -8.65 -12.96
CA GLY A 490 -27.05 -8.82 -14.28
C GLY A 490 -26.08 -9.17 -15.42
N ASP A 491 -24.77 -9.21 -15.16
CA ASP A 491 -23.77 -9.55 -16.17
C ASP A 491 -23.51 -11.06 -16.20
N VAL A 492 -24.31 -11.79 -17.00
CA VAL A 492 -24.14 -13.24 -17.21
C VAL A 492 -23.02 -13.52 -18.25
N LYS A 493 -22.54 -12.50 -18.97
CA LYS A 493 -21.64 -12.66 -20.12
C LYS A 493 -20.16 -12.46 -19.76
N ILE A 494 -19.85 -11.60 -18.79
CA ILE A 494 -18.48 -11.37 -18.31
C ILE A 494 -18.32 -12.16 -16.99
N GLY A 495 -17.99 -13.44 -17.13
CA GLY A 495 -18.00 -14.44 -16.04
C GLY A 495 -16.94 -14.19 -14.95
N GLY A 496 -17.21 -13.27 -14.02
CA GLY A 496 -16.47 -13.16 -12.76
C GLY A 496 -16.52 -14.48 -11.96
N LEU A 497 -15.54 -14.69 -11.09
CA LEU A 497 -15.38 -15.96 -10.35
C LEU A 497 -16.32 -16.06 -9.15
N LEU A 498 -16.69 -14.91 -8.57
CA LEU A 498 -17.54 -14.82 -7.39
C LEU A 498 -18.66 -13.80 -7.62
N ASN A 499 -19.90 -14.20 -7.32
CA ASN A 499 -21.00 -13.24 -7.21
C ASN A 499 -21.00 -12.56 -5.83
N LEU A 500 -21.82 -11.51 -5.66
CA LEU A 500 -21.89 -10.74 -4.42
C LEU A 500 -22.24 -11.59 -3.18
N LEU A 501 -23.11 -12.60 -3.30
CA LEU A 501 -23.48 -13.45 -2.16
C LEU A 501 -22.30 -14.31 -1.71
N GLN A 502 -21.59 -14.90 -2.68
CA GLN A 502 -20.36 -15.66 -2.41
C GLN A 502 -19.29 -14.77 -1.79
N ALA A 503 -19.11 -13.55 -2.31
CA ALA A 503 -18.15 -12.59 -1.76
C ALA A 503 -18.49 -12.21 -0.30
N LYS A 504 -19.76 -11.89 -0.01
CA LYS A 504 -20.24 -11.60 1.36
C LYS A 504 -19.98 -12.77 2.30
N GLU A 505 -20.29 -13.99 1.86
CA GLU A 505 -20.09 -15.19 2.66
C GLU A 505 -18.61 -15.40 3.02
N LEU A 506 -17.71 -15.25 2.03
CA LEU A 506 -16.28 -15.37 2.26
C LEU A 506 -15.76 -14.31 3.24
N VAL A 507 -16.20 -13.06 3.08
CA VAL A 507 -15.79 -11.96 3.94
C VAL A 507 -16.28 -12.19 5.37
N HIS A 508 -17.57 -12.50 5.54
CA HIS A 508 -18.17 -12.80 6.84
C HIS A 508 -17.43 -13.92 7.57
N ARG A 509 -17.18 -15.04 6.89
CA ARG A 509 -16.46 -16.18 7.49
C ARG A 509 -15.03 -15.82 7.85
N ALA A 510 -14.32 -15.09 6.99
CA ALA A 510 -12.95 -14.68 7.26
C ALA A 510 -12.85 -13.69 8.43
N HIS A 511 -13.74 -12.69 8.50
CA HIS A 511 -13.81 -11.74 9.63
C HIS A 511 -14.15 -12.43 10.94
N SER A 512 -15.05 -13.42 10.91
CA SER A 512 -15.46 -14.19 12.09
C SER A 512 -14.32 -15.01 12.71
N VAL A 513 -13.30 -15.32 11.92
CA VAL A 513 -12.06 -15.98 12.36
C VAL A 513 -10.88 -15.00 12.47
N GLY A 514 -11.14 -13.69 12.43
CA GLY A 514 -10.18 -12.63 12.70
C GLY A 514 -9.18 -12.35 11.59
N LEU A 515 -9.48 -12.77 10.35
CA LEU A 515 -8.65 -12.46 9.19
C LEU A 515 -9.08 -11.17 8.53
N LEU A 516 -8.11 -10.37 8.11
CA LEU A 516 -8.32 -9.34 7.10
C LEU A 516 -8.60 -9.99 5.73
N THR A 517 -9.34 -9.29 4.88
CA THR A 517 -9.83 -9.80 3.59
C THR A 517 -9.44 -8.92 2.43
N TYR A 518 -9.16 -9.52 1.27
CA TYR A 518 -8.79 -8.73 0.10
C TYR A 518 -9.13 -9.44 -1.21
N PHE A 519 -9.63 -8.66 -2.17
CA PHE A 519 -9.90 -9.12 -3.52
C PHE A 519 -9.00 -8.45 -4.55
N SER A 520 -8.45 -9.21 -5.50
CA SER A 520 -7.71 -8.66 -6.64
C SER A 520 -8.01 -9.34 -7.97
N ALA A 521 -7.54 -8.69 -9.03
CA ALA A 521 -7.67 -9.00 -10.46
C ALA A 521 -8.90 -8.40 -11.15
N GLY A 522 -8.61 -7.67 -12.25
CA GLY A 522 -9.59 -7.23 -13.24
C GLY A 522 -10.60 -6.16 -12.79
N PHE A 523 -10.49 -5.63 -11.57
CA PHE A 523 -11.43 -4.62 -11.07
C PHE A 523 -11.52 -3.40 -11.99
N LYS A 524 -12.76 -2.99 -12.26
CA LYS A 524 -13.14 -1.74 -12.95
C LYS A 524 -13.98 -0.89 -12.00
N LEU A 525 -14.30 0.35 -12.41
CA LEU A 525 -15.04 1.32 -11.59
C LEU A 525 -16.32 0.74 -10.98
N ASP A 526 -17.15 0.08 -11.78
CA ASP A 526 -18.45 -0.48 -11.31
C ASP A 526 -18.30 -1.62 -10.30
N HIS A 527 -17.14 -2.28 -10.25
CA HIS A 527 -16.89 -3.37 -9.30
C HIS A 527 -16.60 -2.85 -7.88
N ILE A 528 -16.23 -1.57 -7.73
CA ILE A 528 -15.94 -0.97 -6.43
C ILE A 528 -17.18 -1.02 -5.53
N GLN A 529 -18.35 -0.72 -6.09
CA GLN A 529 -19.61 -0.81 -5.34
C GLN A 529 -19.89 -2.23 -4.85
N VAL A 530 -19.72 -3.24 -5.73
CA VAL A 530 -19.91 -4.65 -5.37
C VAL A 530 -18.94 -5.07 -4.27
N ALA A 531 -17.68 -4.63 -4.34
CA ALA A 531 -16.71 -4.89 -3.30
C ALA A 531 -17.11 -4.24 -1.96
N VAL A 532 -17.51 -2.97 -1.94
CA VAL A 532 -17.96 -2.30 -0.73
C VAL A 532 -19.16 -3.02 -0.10
N TYR A 533 -20.14 -3.45 -0.92
CA TYR A 533 -21.31 -4.19 -0.43
C TYR A 533 -20.99 -5.61 0.07
N SER A 534 -19.81 -6.15 -0.24
CA SER A 534 -19.35 -7.41 0.33
C SER A 534 -18.76 -7.26 1.74
N GLY A 535 -18.41 -6.03 2.15
CA GLY A 535 -17.74 -5.74 3.42
C GLY A 535 -16.23 -5.95 3.41
N VAL A 536 -15.64 -6.33 2.26
CA VAL A 536 -14.20 -6.62 2.13
C VAL A 536 -13.32 -5.47 2.63
N ASP A 537 -12.18 -5.81 3.23
CA ASP A 537 -11.27 -4.81 3.81
C ASP A 537 -10.48 -4.05 2.76
N GLY A 538 -10.16 -4.66 1.62
CA GLY A 538 -9.53 -3.95 0.52
C GLY A 538 -9.64 -4.62 -0.83
N ILE A 539 -9.43 -3.82 -1.87
CA ILE A 539 -9.42 -4.29 -3.26
C ILE A 539 -8.20 -3.77 -4.03
N GLY A 540 -7.67 -4.61 -4.91
CA GLY A 540 -6.55 -4.26 -5.78
C GLY A 540 -6.99 -3.46 -6.99
N ILE A 541 -6.52 -2.22 -7.09
CA ILE A 541 -6.74 -1.33 -8.23
C ILE A 541 -5.38 -0.97 -8.83
N GLY A 542 -5.15 -1.35 -10.09
CA GLY A 542 -3.84 -1.15 -10.72
C GLY A 542 -3.73 -1.52 -12.19
N GLY A 543 -4.70 -2.27 -12.70
CA GLY A 543 -4.66 -2.77 -14.07
C GLY A 543 -4.68 -1.65 -15.12
N ALA A 544 -4.18 -2.01 -16.31
CA ALA A 544 -4.16 -1.31 -17.59
C ALA A 544 -5.46 -0.61 -18.07
N GLN A 545 -6.55 -0.71 -17.30
CA GLN A 545 -7.87 -0.15 -17.62
C GLN A 545 -8.36 0.86 -16.58
N VAL A 546 -7.66 1.00 -15.45
CA VAL A 546 -8.10 1.86 -14.33
C VAL A 546 -7.03 2.87 -13.94
N LEU A 547 -5.83 2.44 -13.55
CA LEU A 547 -4.76 3.35 -13.10
C LEU A 547 -3.59 3.42 -14.05
N ARG A 548 -3.67 2.79 -15.23
CA ARG A 548 -2.63 2.86 -16.25
C ARG A 548 -3.22 2.92 -17.65
N THR A 549 -2.49 3.54 -18.57
CA THR A 549 -2.67 3.26 -20.00
C THR A 549 -2.08 1.89 -20.35
N MET A 550 -2.41 1.38 -21.52
CA MET A 550 -1.87 0.13 -22.04
C MET A 550 -1.62 0.27 -23.53
N ASP A 551 -0.49 -0.23 -23.99
CA ASP A 551 -0.20 -0.32 -25.41
C ASP A 551 -1.10 -1.40 -26.03
N PRO A 552 -2.01 -1.05 -26.95
CA PRO A 552 -2.90 -2.03 -27.56
C PRO A 552 -2.19 -3.05 -28.45
N LYS A 553 -0.96 -2.77 -28.91
CA LYS A 553 -0.15 -3.67 -29.76
C LYS A 553 0.69 -4.63 -28.92
N THR A 554 1.38 -4.12 -27.91
CA THR A 554 2.37 -4.90 -27.14
C THR A 554 1.84 -5.41 -25.81
N GLY A 555 0.69 -4.90 -25.34
CA GLY A 555 0.13 -5.19 -24.02
C GLY A 555 0.91 -4.58 -22.86
N MET A 556 1.98 -3.84 -23.13
CA MET A 556 2.82 -3.21 -22.11
C MET A 556 2.06 -2.10 -21.40
N HIS A 557 2.36 -1.91 -20.12
CA HIS A 557 1.73 -0.85 -19.35
C HIS A 557 2.27 0.49 -19.79
N GLY A 558 1.41 1.47 -19.91
CA GLY A 558 1.83 2.85 -19.96
C GLY A 558 1.89 3.45 -18.57
N GLU A 559 1.58 4.73 -18.57
CA GLU A 559 1.85 5.65 -17.51
C GLU A 559 0.78 5.57 -16.40
N TYR A 560 1.12 5.95 -15.16
CA TYR A 560 0.23 5.90 -14.00
C TYR A 560 -0.76 7.09 -13.99
N LEU A 561 -2.06 6.81 -13.94
CA LEU A 561 -3.11 7.81 -14.12
C LEU A 561 -3.64 8.32 -12.77
N GLU A 562 -2.84 9.10 -12.03
CA GLU A 562 -3.18 9.51 -10.65
C GLU A 562 -4.48 10.32 -10.54
N TRP A 563 -4.85 11.08 -11.58
CA TRP A 563 -6.10 11.87 -11.59
C TRP A 563 -7.36 11.00 -11.55
N ARG A 564 -7.25 9.69 -11.81
CA ARG A 564 -8.38 8.76 -11.66
C ARG A 564 -8.62 8.36 -10.21
N ILE A 565 -7.70 8.63 -9.29
CA ILE A 565 -7.85 8.28 -7.87
C ILE A 565 -9.09 8.96 -7.27
N ASP A 566 -9.35 10.22 -7.60
CA ASP A 566 -10.55 10.95 -7.12
C ASP A 566 -11.85 10.25 -7.54
N GLU A 567 -11.94 9.78 -8.79
CA GLU A 567 -13.10 9.03 -9.30
C GLU A 567 -13.30 7.71 -8.53
N LEU A 568 -12.21 6.99 -8.26
CA LEU A 568 -12.23 5.72 -7.54
C LEU A 568 -12.65 5.91 -6.08
N ILE A 569 -12.08 6.91 -5.40
CA ILE A 569 -12.41 7.26 -4.02
C ILE A 569 -13.85 7.72 -3.92
N ALA A 570 -14.32 8.56 -4.86
CA ALA A 570 -15.71 8.99 -4.90
C ALA A 570 -16.68 7.79 -5.02
N LYS A 571 -16.41 6.83 -5.92
CA LYS A 571 -17.25 5.63 -6.04
C LYS A 571 -17.23 4.74 -4.81
N ARG A 572 -16.09 4.59 -4.16
CA ARG A 572 -16.00 3.88 -2.87
C ARG A 572 -16.83 4.61 -1.81
N ASN A 573 -16.69 5.93 -1.70
CA ASN A 573 -17.38 6.74 -0.69
C ASN A 573 -18.91 6.75 -0.91
N GLU A 574 -19.37 6.91 -2.15
CA GLU A 574 -20.79 6.81 -2.51
C GLU A 574 -21.37 5.46 -2.09
N ALA A 575 -20.71 4.35 -2.46
CA ALA A 575 -21.15 3.01 -2.07
C ALA A 575 -21.12 2.78 -0.56
N ALA A 576 -20.14 3.34 0.16
CA ALA A 576 -20.02 3.20 1.61
C ALA A 576 -21.11 3.97 2.37
N GLN A 577 -21.65 5.04 1.78
CA GLN A 577 -22.74 5.83 2.38
C GLN A 577 -24.14 5.28 2.08
N ASP A 578 -24.25 4.37 1.13
CA ASP A 578 -25.49 3.67 0.80
C ASP A 578 -25.90 2.69 1.92
N THR A 579 -27.19 2.35 1.98
CA THR A 579 -27.78 1.46 2.99
C THR A 579 -27.04 0.10 3.04
N PHE A 580 -26.73 -0.49 1.88
CA PHE A 580 -25.99 -1.74 1.80
C PHE A 580 -24.54 -1.61 2.28
N GLY A 581 -23.87 -0.50 1.96
CA GLY A 581 -22.49 -0.24 2.41
C GLY A 581 -22.40 -0.03 3.92
N LYS A 582 -23.35 0.73 4.50
CA LYS A 582 -23.47 0.92 5.95
C LYS A 582 -23.74 -0.40 6.67
N ALA A 583 -24.65 -1.22 6.13
CA ALA A 583 -24.95 -2.55 6.66
C ALA A 583 -23.73 -3.48 6.60
N ALA A 584 -23.02 -3.52 5.48
CA ALA A 584 -21.79 -4.32 5.35
C ALA A 584 -20.69 -3.87 6.31
N SER A 585 -20.52 -2.56 6.51
CA SER A 585 -19.57 -1.99 7.47
C SER A 585 -19.93 -2.34 8.92
N LEU A 586 -21.22 -2.27 9.29
CA LEU A 586 -21.68 -2.70 10.61
C LEU A 586 -21.48 -4.20 10.82
N LEU A 587 -21.77 -5.03 9.81
CA LEU A 587 -21.53 -6.47 9.91
C LEU A 587 -20.05 -6.76 10.13
N ALA A 588 -19.14 -6.10 9.39
CA ALA A 588 -17.70 -6.25 9.58
C ALA A 588 -17.25 -5.87 11.02
N ARG A 589 -17.81 -4.81 11.61
CA ARG A 589 -17.58 -4.47 13.04
C ARG A 589 -18.04 -5.59 13.96
N LEU A 590 -19.24 -6.10 13.74
CA LEU A 590 -19.82 -7.15 14.58
C LEU A 590 -19.04 -8.46 14.43
N ASP A 591 -18.57 -8.81 13.23
CA ASP A 591 -17.72 -9.98 12.98
C ASP A 591 -16.37 -9.87 13.68
N GLN A 592 -15.75 -8.69 13.64
CA GLN A 592 -14.53 -8.44 14.42
C GLN A 592 -14.78 -8.59 15.92
N MET A 593 -15.85 -8.00 16.45
CA MET A 593 -16.19 -8.12 17.87
C MET A 593 -16.57 -9.55 18.27
N TYR A 594 -17.18 -10.31 17.36
CA TYR A 594 -17.45 -11.74 17.53
C TYR A 594 -16.14 -12.52 17.61
N TYR A 595 -15.21 -12.28 16.68
CA TYR A 595 -13.89 -12.88 16.74
C TYR A 595 -13.20 -12.58 18.08
N GLU A 596 -13.27 -11.35 18.56
CA GLU A 596 -12.65 -10.92 19.81
C GLU A 596 -13.34 -11.46 21.08
N GLY A 597 -14.58 -11.93 20.97
CA GLY A 597 -15.45 -12.23 22.11
C GLY A 597 -15.96 -10.99 22.83
N SER A 598 -15.85 -9.81 22.22
CA SER A 598 -16.19 -8.51 22.81
C SER A 598 -17.66 -8.11 22.63
N LEU A 599 -18.43 -8.82 21.78
CA LEU A 599 -19.89 -8.66 21.69
C LEU A 599 -20.58 -8.98 23.02
N ASN A 600 -21.80 -8.51 23.22
CA ASN A 600 -22.76 -9.12 24.17
C ASN A 600 -23.83 -9.92 23.42
N SER A 601 -24.66 -10.68 24.16
CA SER A 601 -25.71 -11.53 23.59
C SER A 601 -26.71 -10.78 22.67
N ALA A 602 -27.04 -9.51 22.94
CA ALA A 602 -27.95 -8.75 22.08
C ALA A 602 -27.27 -8.31 20.78
N GLU A 603 -26.00 -7.93 20.83
CA GLU A 603 -25.22 -7.57 19.64
C GLU A 603 -24.95 -8.80 18.75
N LEU A 604 -24.80 -9.99 19.36
CA LEU A 604 -24.73 -11.26 18.63
C LEU A 604 -26.01 -11.54 17.82
N GLN A 605 -27.19 -11.27 18.39
CA GLN A 605 -28.44 -11.41 17.65
C GLN A 605 -28.48 -10.47 16.45
N ILE A 606 -28.11 -9.19 16.63
CA ILE A 606 -28.04 -8.22 15.53
C ILE A 606 -27.09 -8.68 14.43
N ARG A 607 -25.92 -9.22 14.80
CA ARG A 607 -24.95 -9.77 13.84
C ARG A 607 -25.58 -10.85 12.97
N ASN A 608 -26.24 -11.82 13.59
CA ASN A 608 -26.83 -12.96 12.89
C ASN A 608 -27.99 -12.51 11.98
N ASP A 609 -28.92 -11.70 12.51
CA ASP A 609 -30.05 -11.17 11.74
C ASP A 609 -29.58 -10.33 10.54
N LEU A 610 -28.52 -9.53 10.73
CA LEU A 610 -27.96 -8.69 9.67
C LEU A 610 -27.28 -9.52 8.58
N TYR A 611 -26.50 -10.53 8.96
CA TYR A 611 -25.89 -11.46 8.00
C TYR A 611 -26.97 -12.21 7.21
N GLU A 612 -27.96 -12.80 7.88
CA GLU A 612 -29.07 -13.51 7.22
C GLU A 612 -29.82 -12.61 6.23
N THR A 613 -30.13 -11.38 6.64
CA THR A 613 -30.77 -10.38 5.77
C THR A 613 -29.91 -10.11 4.53
N LEU A 614 -28.61 -9.85 4.72
CA LEU A 614 -27.68 -9.54 3.64
C LEU A 614 -27.34 -10.72 2.73
N ALA A 615 -27.48 -11.96 3.21
CA ALA A 615 -27.23 -13.21 2.50
C ALA A 615 -28.41 -13.65 1.60
N THR A 616 -29.56 -12.95 1.67
CA THR A 616 -30.67 -13.18 0.74
C THR A 616 -30.29 -12.77 -0.70
N LYS A 617 -30.81 -13.47 -1.70
CA LYS A 617 -30.44 -13.27 -3.11
C LYS A 617 -30.72 -11.84 -3.63
N GLN A 618 -31.75 -11.20 -3.07
CA GLN A 618 -32.12 -9.82 -3.33
C GLN A 618 -32.63 -9.23 -2.00
N PRO A 619 -31.73 -8.75 -1.13
CA PRO A 619 -32.16 -8.14 0.11
C PRO A 619 -32.93 -6.87 -0.22
N ALA A 620 -34.14 -6.72 0.31
CA ALA A 620 -34.84 -5.46 0.17
C ALA A 620 -34.16 -4.42 1.08
N GLU A 621 -33.89 -3.24 0.54
CA GLU A 621 -33.33 -2.13 1.33
C GLU A 621 -34.15 -1.85 2.59
N LYS A 622 -35.48 -1.98 2.48
CA LYS A 622 -36.41 -1.84 3.59
C LYS A 622 -36.13 -2.83 4.72
N ASP A 623 -35.81 -4.09 4.42
CA ASP A 623 -35.59 -5.10 5.47
C ASP A 623 -34.33 -4.77 6.29
N ILE A 624 -33.30 -4.23 5.62
CA ILE A 624 -32.09 -3.74 6.28
C ILE A 624 -32.43 -2.53 7.15
N LEU A 625 -33.15 -1.54 6.62
CA LEU A 625 -33.54 -0.34 7.38
C LEU A 625 -34.41 -0.70 8.58
N ASP A 626 -35.38 -1.58 8.40
CA ASP A 626 -36.25 -2.06 9.47
C ASP A 626 -35.41 -2.73 10.56
N LEU A 627 -34.44 -3.58 10.22
CA LEU A 627 -33.53 -4.19 11.20
C LEU A 627 -32.72 -3.13 11.99
N LEU A 628 -32.18 -2.13 11.30
CA LEU A 628 -31.30 -1.11 11.89
C LEU A 628 -32.07 -0.06 12.72
N THR A 629 -33.34 0.18 12.41
CA THR A 629 -34.15 1.26 13.02
C THR A 629 -35.28 0.77 13.93
N LYS A 630 -35.54 -0.53 13.98
CA LYS A 630 -36.53 -1.12 14.91
C LYS A 630 -36.20 -0.72 16.35
N GLU A 631 -37.24 -0.32 17.09
CA GLU A 631 -37.12 0.17 18.48
C GLU A 631 -36.37 -0.81 19.40
N SER A 632 -36.52 -2.12 19.18
CA SER A 632 -35.80 -3.15 19.94
C SER A 632 -34.30 -3.21 19.67
N ASN A 633 -33.84 -2.67 18.54
CA ASN A 633 -32.48 -2.83 18.02
C ASN A 633 -31.70 -1.52 18.03
N VAL A 634 -32.38 -0.38 17.90
CA VAL A 634 -31.76 0.94 17.66
C VAL A 634 -30.73 1.31 18.72
N GLU A 635 -30.99 1.07 20.01
CA GLU A 635 -30.02 1.37 21.08
C GLU A 635 -28.78 0.48 20.97
N THR A 636 -28.96 -0.81 20.64
CA THR A 636 -27.85 -1.77 20.51
C THR A 636 -26.99 -1.45 19.29
N VAL A 637 -27.63 -1.14 18.15
CA VAL A 637 -26.94 -0.72 16.92
C VAL A 637 -26.17 0.57 17.17
N GLN A 638 -26.80 1.58 17.80
CA GLN A 638 -26.16 2.86 18.08
C GLN A 638 -24.95 2.69 19.00
N ALA A 639 -25.03 1.85 20.04
CA ALA A 639 -23.91 1.58 20.94
C ALA A 639 -22.69 0.96 20.24
N VAL A 640 -22.88 0.18 19.17
CA VAL A 640 -21.79 -0.36 18.34
C VAL A 640 -21.24 0.70 17.39
N LEU A 641 -22.10 1.53 16.82
CA LEU A 641 -21.69 2.64 15.94
C LEU A 641 -20.91 3.73 16.68
N ASP A 642 -21.23 3.96 17.96
CA ASP A 642 -20.56 4.93 18.84
C ASP A 642 -19.13 4.52 19.23
N ILE A 643 -18.74 3.25 18.99
CA ILE A 643 -17.37 2.80 19.16
C ILE A 643 -16.48 3.52 18.14
N LYS A 644 -15.51 4.27 18.65
CA LYS A 644 -14.51 4.99 17.84
C LYS A 644 -13.60 4.00 17.11
N GLY A 645 -13.09 4.42 15.95
CA GLY A 645 -12.10 3.63 15.22
C GLY A 645 -10.78 3.46 15.99
N ASP A 646 -10.06 2.39 15.66
CA ASP A 646 -8.88 1.90 16.40
C ASP A 646 -7.59 2.68 16.08
N LEU A 647 -7.62 3.52 15.03
CA LEU A 647 -6.44 4.22 14.49
C LEU A 647 -5.27 3.26 14.22
N ASP A 648 -4.14 3.42 14.92
CA ASP A 648 -2.95 2.55 14.88
C ASP A 648 -2.71 1.85 16.24
N GLU A 649 -3.75 1.71 17.06
CA GLU A 649 -3.71 1.07 18.39
C GLU A 649 -4.72 -0.10 18.52
N PRO A 650 -4.64 -1.13 17.62
CA PRO A 650 -5.60 -2.22 17.60
C PRO A 650 -5.72 -3.00 18.92
N TRP A 651 -4.62 -3.25 19.63
CA TRP A 651 -4.62 -4.03 20.87
C TRP A 651 -5.21 -3.25 22.04
N THR A 652 -4.89 -1.96 22.14
CA THR A 652 -5.50 -1.07 23.13
C THR A 652 -7.00 -0.92 22.87
N ALA A 653 -7.41 -0.83 21.61
CA ALA A 653 -8.83 -0.75 21.26
C ALA A 653 -9.59 -2.04 21.57
N LEU A 654 -9.03 -3.22 21.24
CA LEU A 654 -9.53 -4.53 21.65
C LEU A 654 -9.73 -4.59 23.17
N ALA A 655 -8.70 -4.20 23.93
CA ALA A 655 -8.77 -4.20 25.39
C ALA A 655 -9.92 -3.31 25.90
N ASN A 656 -10.09 -2.11 25.32
CA ASN A 656 -11.22 -1.24 25.66
C ASN A 656 -12.57 -1.88 25.33
N ARG A 657 -12.72 -2.55 24.17
CA ARG A 657 -13.97 -3.22 23.79
C ARG A 657 -14.34 -4.36 24.75
N LEU A 658 -13.35 -5.11 25.24
CA LEU A 658 -13.55 -6.17 26.24
C LEU A 658 -13.93 -5.62 27.62
N MET A 659 -13.37 -4.48 28.03
CA MET A 659 -13.58 -3.90 29.37
C MET A 659 -14.81 -3.00 29.47
N ASN A 660 -15.24 -2.38 28.36
CA ASN A 660 -16.36 -1.46 28.35
C ASN A 660 -17.69 -2.19 28.11
N ARG A 661 -18.38 -2.55 29.21
CA ARG A 661 -19.72 -3.15 29.18
C ARG A 661 -20.76 -2.20 28.61
N ARG A 662 -21.18 -2.43 27.38
CA ARG A 662 -22.25 -1.64 26.72
C ARG A 662 -23.61 -2.01 27.33
N HIS A 663 -24.36 -1.00 27.75
CA HIS A 663 -25.62 -1.16 28.51
C HIS A 663 -25.50 -2.01 29.77
N GLY A 664 -24.31 -2.05 30.40
CA GLY A 664 -24.05 -2.87 31.59
C GLY A 664 -24.03 -4.37 31.33
N LYS A 665 -24.11 -4.81 30.07
CA LYS A 665 -24.09 -6.22 29.70
C LYS A 665 -22.64 -6.74 29.60
N PRO A 666 -22.35 -7.94 30.12
CA PRO A 666 -21.04 -8.57 29.97
C PRO A 666 -20.73 -8.88 28.50
N SER A 667 -19.45 -9.02 28.17
CA SER A 667 -19.03 -9.53 26.87
C SER A 667 -19.25 -11.05 26.78
N LEU A 668 -19.31 -11.63 25.58
CA LEU A 668 -19.43 -13.08 25.40
C LEU A 668 -18.22 -13.82 26.00
N LEU A 669 -17.03 -13.21 25.90
CA LEU A 669 -15.83 -13.73 26.55
C LEU A 669 -15.98 -13.74 28.07
N GLU A 670 -16.61 -12.72 28.66
CA GLU A 670 -16.95 -12.70 30.09
C GLU A 670 -18.03 -13.74 30.45
N GLU A 671 -19.12 -13.79 29.68
CA GLU A 671 -20.23 -14.72 29.89
C GLU A 671 -19.77 -16.18 29.89
N CYS A 672 -18.88 -16.57 28.97
CA CYS A 672 -18.41 -17.95 28.84
C CYS A 672 -17.54 -18.42 30.02
N GLN A 673 -16.95 -17.51 30.82
CA GLN A 673 -16.19 -17.91 32.01
C GLN A 673 -17.09 -18.15 33.23
N GLY A 674 -18.33 -17.65 33.23
CA GLY A 674 -19.23 -17.73 34.38
C GLY A 674 -18.60 -17.24 35.69
N ASN A 675 -18.81 -17.98 36.79
CA ASN A 675 -18.29 -17.64 38.12
C ASN A 675 -16.86 -18.14 38.39
N GLN A 676 -16.11 -18.61 37.38
CA GLN A 676 -14.86 -19.36 37.59
C GLN A 676 -13.63 -18.53 38.06
N GLY A 677 -13.79 -17.27 38.47
CA GLY A 677 -12.72 -16.45 39.07
C GLY A 677 -11.57 -16.02 38.14
N ASP A 678 -11.48 -16.61 36.95
CA ASP A 678 -10.47 -16.28 35.94
C ASP A 678 -10.70 -14.89 35.30
N TRP A 679 -11.95 -14.48 35.10
CA TRP A 679 -12.28 -13.18 34.49
C TRP A 679 -11.88 -11.98 35.35
N SER A 680 -12.11 -12.01 36.67
CA SER A 680 -11.80 -10.86 37.54
C SER A 680 -10.29 -10.56 37.59
N THR A 681 -9.46 -11.61 37.52
CA THR A 681 -8.01 -11.49 37.42
C THR A 681 -7.61 -10.91 36.07
N PHE A 682 -8.17 -11.44 34.98
CA PHE A 682 -7.96 -10.93 33.62
C PHE A 682 -8.31 -9.44 33.50
N GLU A 683 -9.51 -9.07 33.95
CA GLU A 683 -10.04 -7.70 33.95
C GLU A 683 -9.14 -6.76 34.75
N SER A 684 -8.71 -7.16 35.95
CA SER A 684 -7.82 -6.36 36.80
C SER A 684 -6.46 -6.08 36.12
N ILE A 685 -5.88 -7.09 35.48
CA ILE A 685 -4.60 -6.94 34.75
C ILE A 685 -4.78 -5.98 33.57
N LEU A 686 -5.84 -6.15 32.78
CA LEU A 686 -6.07 -5.37 31.57
C LEU A 686 -6.39 -3.90 31.89
N LYS A 687 -7.23 -3.65 32.92
CA LYS A 687 -7.48 -2.29 33.43
C LYS A 687 -6.20 -1.61 33.90
N ARG A 688 -5.31 -2.32 34.58
CA ARG A 688 -4.01 -1.76 35.01
C ARG A 688 -3.16 -1.28 33.83
N PHE A 689 -3.19 -1.98 32.69
CA PHE A 689 -2.49 -1.51 31.48
C PHE A 689 -3.16 -0.25 30.90
N LEU A 690 -4.49 -0.22 30.85
CA LEU A 690 -5.26 0.91 30.34
C LEU A 690 -5.13 2.17 31.23
N ASP A 691 -5.14 2.01 32.56
CA ASP A 691 -5.05 3.10 33.53
C ASP A 691 -3.69 3.81 33.51
N ARG A 692 -2.61 3.10 33.15
CA ARG A 692 -1.28 3.73 32.93
C ARG A 692 -1.31 4.83 31.87
N ARG A 693 -2.26 4.76 30.92
CA ARG A 693 -2.48 5.80 29.89
C ARG A 693 -2.99 7.10 30.51
N ALA A 694 -3.90 7.01 31.48
CA ALA A 694 -4.52 8.17 32.11
C ALA A 694 -3.55 8.94 33.03
N ALA A 695 -2.51 8.27 33.54
CA ALA A 695 -1.53 8.85 34.48
C ALA A 695 -0.30 9.50 33.81
N GLY A 696 -0.17 9.44 32.46
CA GLY A 696 1.09 9.76 31.77
C GLY A 696 0.94 10.64 30.52
N SER A 697 0.42 11.87 30.68
CA SER A 697 0.54 12.94 29.68
C SER A 697 1.66 13.90 30.07
N GLY A 698 2.91 13.60 29.72
CA GLY A 698 4.01 14.54 29.92
C GLY A 698 5.38 13.89 30.07
N SER A 699 5.98 13.52 28.93
CA SER A 699 7.43 13.38 28.71
C SER A 699 7.64 12.39 27.56
N SER A 700 7.65 12.90 26.33
CA SER A 700 8.00 12.14 25.11
C SER A 700 9.50 12.15 24.83
N THR A 701 10.34 12.41 25.84
CA THR A 701 11.78 12.47 25.66
C THR A 701 12.46 11.51 26.63
N ASN A 702 13.18 10.54 26.07
CA ASN A 702 13.94 9.47 26.73
C ASN A 702 13.13 8.30 27.30
N ARG A 703 12.84 7.29 26.47
CA ARG A 703 12.86 5.88 26.94
C ARG A 703 13.38 4.93 25.86
N GLY A 704 14.65 4.57 25.98
CA GLY A 704 15.10 3.27 25.48
C GLY A 704 14.37 2.16 26.23
N ASN A 705 13.88 1.16 25.51
CA ASN A 705 13.40 -0.13 26.02
C ASN A 705 12.18 -0.16 26.99
N THR A 706 11.25 0.81 26.97
CA THR A 706 9.94 0.59 27.62
C THR A 706 8.86 0.36 26.56
N SER A 707 8.22 -0.81 26.61
CA SER A 707 7.07 -1.17 25.78
C SER A 707 5.97 -0.10 25.87
N THR A 708 5.40 0.26 24.72
CA THR A 708 4.18 1.07 24.65
C THR A 708 3.03 0.32 25.32
N ILE A 709 1.98 1.02 25.75
CA ILE A 709 0.77 0.36 26.31
C ILE A 709 0.22 -0.67 25.32
N GLU A 710 0.21 -0.31 24.05
CA GLU A 710 -0.12 -1.20 22.94
C GLU A 710 0.73 -2.48 22.94
N GLY A 711 2.06 -2.35 23.10
CA GLY A 711 2.98 -3.49 23.16
C GLY A 711 2.81 -4.34 24.43
N ASP A 712 2.50 -3.71 25.57
CA ASP A 712 2.20 -4.41 26.83
C ASP A 712 0.94 -5.28 26.69
N ILE A 713 -0.13 -4.73 26.10
CA ILE A 713 -1.39 -5.45 25.88
C ILE A 713 -1.20 -6.58 24.87
N HIS A 714 -0.50 -6.31 23.75
CA HIS A 714 -0.14 -7.34 22.79
C HIS A 714 0.64 -8.49 23.48
N SER A 715 1.65 -8.17 24.29
CA SER A 715 2.43 -9.16 25.04
C SER A 715 1.55 -9.97 25.99
N PHE A 716 0.62 -9.33 26.70
CA PHE A 716 -0.33 -10.01 27.57
C PHE A 716 -1.29 -10.93 26.79
N SER A 717 -1.67 -10.57 25.56
CA SER A 717 -2.49 -11.43 24.70
C SER A 717 -1.81 -12.75 24.32
N MET A 718 -0.47 -12.78 24.39
CA MET A 718 0.33 -13.99 24.15
C MET A 718 0.47 -14.88 25.41
N SER A 719 0.00 -14.41 26.57
CA SER A 719 0.09 -15.15 27.82
C SER A 719 -0.78 -16.41 27.81
N PRO A 720 -0.40 -17.48 28.56
CA PRO A 720 -1.23 -18.68 28.71
C PRO A 720 -2.64 -18.37 29.24
N HIS A 721 -2.79 -17.32 30.06
CA HIS A 721 -4.06 -16.92 30.62
C HIS A 721 -5.03 -16.39 29.54
N TRP A 722 -4.59 -15.44 28.71
CA TRP A 722 -5.41 -14.94 27.59
C TRP A 722 -5.73 -16.08 26.61
N LYS A 723 -4.73 -16.89 26.24
CA LYS A 723 -4.92 -18.04 25.33
C LYS A 723 -5.95 -19.04 25.85
N ARG A 724 -5.94 -19.34 27.14
CA ARG A 724 -6.93 -20.22 27.78
C ARG A 724 -8.35 -19.64 27.69
N LEU A 725 -8.52 -18.35 28.00
CA LEU A 725 -9.83 -17.69 27.90
C LEU A 725 -10.37 -17.74 26.46
N ASN A 726 -9.52 -17.42 25.48
CA ASN A 726 -9.90 -17.52 24.07
C ASN A 726 -10.24 -18.95 23.67
N ALA A 727 -9.48 -19.96 24.10
CA ALA A 727 -9.76 -21.36 23.80
C ALA A 727 -11.12 -21.79 24.39
N ASN A 728 -11.38 -21.46 25.66
CA ASN A 728 -12.67 -21.70 26.30
C ASN A 728 -13.82 -21.03 25.54
N TYR A 729 -13.61 -19.79 25.08
CA TYR A 729 -14.60 -19.08 24.27
C TYR A 729 -14.86 -19.76 22.93
N ARG A 730 -13.82 -20.25 22.24
CA ARG A 730 -14.00 -20.99 20.98
C ARG A 730 -14.76 -22.29 21.17
N GLU A 731 -14.48 -23.04 22.23
CA GLU A 731 -15.25 -24.24 22.56
C GLU A 731 -16.70 -23.90 22.92
N TRP A 732 -16.92 -22.85 23.72
CA TRP A 732 -18.26 -22.36 24.02
C TRP A 732 -19.05 -21.98 22.76
N LEU A 733 -18.41 -21.32 21.79
CA LEU A 733 -19.02 -21.02 20.50
C LEU A 733 -19.40 -22.31 19.72
N LYS A 734 -18.58 -23.36 19.74
CA LYS A 734 -18.91 -24.66 19.12
C LYS A 734 -20.16 -25.29 19.72
N GLU A 735 -20.28 -25.23 21.04
CA GLU A 735 -21.39 -25.83 21.79
C GLU A 735 -22.70 -25.05 21.64
N ASN A 736 -22.60 -23.72 21.49
CA ASN A 736 -23.75 -22.80 21.44
C ASN A 736 -24.11 -22.30 20.05
N ALA A 737 -23.27 -22.57 19.03
CA ALA A 737 -23.66 -22.42 17.64
C ALA A 737 -24.87 -23.32 17.40
N GLN A 738 -26.04 -22.72 17.13
CA GLN A 738 -27.18 -23.47 16.60
C GLN A 738 -26.67 -24.16 15.35
N LYS A 739 -26.54 -25.49 15.36
CA LYS A 739 -26.09 -26.27 14.20
C LYS A 739 -26.86 -25.79 12.96
N PRO A 740 -26.25 -25.03 12.05
CA PRO A 740 -26.90 -24.73 10.79
C PRO A 740 -26.98 -26.07 10.05
N GLU A 741 -28.05 -26.32 9.28
CA GLU A 741 -28.13 -27.51 8.41
C GLU A 741 -26.99 -27.57 7.37
N ASN A 742 -26.16 -26.52 7.26
CA ASN A 742 -24.94 -26.49 6.47
C ASN A 742 -23.71 -26.39 7.38
N ASN A 743 -22.86 -27.43 7.32
CA ASN A 743 -21.55 -27.56 7.97
C ASN A 743 -20.78 -26.23 8.12
N GLU A 744 -20.91 -25.57 9.27
CA GLU A 744 -19.92 -24.61 9.74
C GLU A 744 -18.71 -25.39 10.23
N VAL A 745 -17.60 -25.25 9.51
CA VAL A 745 -16.29 -25.77 9.90
C VAL A 745 -15.81 -24.89 11.05
N VAL A 746 -15.85 -25.41 12.28
CA VAL A 746 -15.15 -24.75 13.38
C VAL A 746 -13.67 -25.15 13.32
N VAL A 747 -12.85 -24.21 12.86
CA VAL A 747 -11.39 -24.35 12.79
C VAL A 747 -10.81 -24.09 14.17
N GLU A 748 -10.02 -25.03 14.71
CA GLU A 748 -9.19 -24.76 15.89
C GLU A 748 -8.09 -23.74 15.51
N HIS A 749 -8.17 -22.55 16.07
CA HIS A 749 -7.18 -21.50 15.87
C HIS A 749 -5.85 -21.85 16.53
N TYR A 750 -4.79 -21.89 15.72
CA TYR A 750 -3.41 -21.95 16.20
C TYR A 750 -2.83 -20.53 16.33
N ARG A 751 -2.93 -19.90 17.51
CA ARG A 751 -2.08 -18.74 17.89
C ARG A 751 -0.94 -19.20 18.79
N GLY A 752 0.03 -19.86 18.17
CA GLY A 752 1.43 -19.93 18.58
C GLY A 752 1.73 -20.63 19.90
N GLU A 753 2.10 -21.91 19.82
CA GLU A 753 3.33 -22.34 20.50
C GLU A 753 4.43 -22.31 19.44
N LEU A 754 5.05 -21.14 19.25
CA LEU A 754 6.20 -21.04 18.38
C LEU A 754 7.39 -21.60 19.16
N ASP A 755 7.62 -22.91 19.07
CA ASP A 755 8.87 -23.48 19.53
C ASP A 755 9.98 -23.03 18.57
N LEU A 756 10.66 -21.96 18.96
CA LEU A 756 11.82 -21.38 18.28
C LEU A 756 12.97 -22.39 18.10
N ASN A 757 12.92 -23.55 18.77
CA ASN A 757 13.91 -24.62 18.63
C ASN A 757 13.51 -25.71 17.63
N ILE A 758 12.32 -25.67 17.02
CA ILE A 758 12.01 -26.51 15.87
C ILE A 758 12.78 -25.93 14.69
N LYS A 759 14.06 -26.31 14.57
CA LYS A 759 14.72 -26.35 13.27
C LYS A 759 13.73 -27.04 12.35
N ALA A 760 13.38 -26.39 11.23
CA ALA A 760 12.51 -26.93 10.20
C ALA A 760 13.00 -28.34 9.84
N THR A 761 12.47 -29.34 10.53
CA THR A 761 12.55 -30.71 10.10
C THR A 761 11.49 -30.72 9.03
N PRO A 762 11.87 -30.86 7.74
CA PRO A 762 10.87 -30.88 6.70
C PRO A 762 9.88 -32.00 7.03
N PHE A 763 8.69 -31.94 6.44
CA PHE A 763 7.60 -32.90 6.61
C PHE A 763 7.95 -34.29 6.01
N GLU A 764 9.20 -34.74 6.17
CA GLU A 764 9.78 -35.95 5.58
C GLU A 764 9.38 -37.22 6.32
N ASN A 765 8.94 -37.10 7.58
CA ASN A 765 8.55 -38.23 8.39
C ASN A 765 7.06 -38.11 8.75
N SER A 766 6.30 -39.18 8.55
CA SER A 766 4.90 -39.32 8.99
C SER A 766 4.71 -39.06 10.49
N ASP A 767 5.81 -39.17 11.25
CA ASP A 767 5.90 -38.96 12.69
C ASP A 767 6.46 -37.57 13.07
N SER A 768 6.60 -36.65 12.11
CA SER A 768 7.00 -35.26 12.41
C SER A 768 6.04 -34.64 13.42
N PRO A 769 6.53 -34.02 14.52
CA PRO A 769 5.68 -33.34 15.49
C PRO A 769 4.77 -32.29 14.86
N ALA A 770 5.24 -31.60 13.81
CA ALA A 770 4.42 -30.63 13.07
C ALA A 770 3.28 -31.30 12.27
N LEU A 771 3.53 -32.47 11.66
CA LEU A 771 2.50 -33.23 10.95
C LEU A 771 1.53 -33.91 11.93
N ALA A 772 2.01 -34.40 13.08
CA ALA A 772 1.20 -34.96 14.15
C ALA A 772 0.29 -33.90 14.80
N ASP A 773 0.82 -32.69 15.03
CA ASP A 773 0.07 -31.52 15.48
C ASP A 773 -1.02 -31.13 14.48
N LEU A 774 -0.69 -31.04 13.18
CA LEU A 774 -1.69 -30.80 12.13
C LEU A 774 -2.77 -31.87 12.13
N LYS A 775 -2.40 -33.16 12.11
CA LYS A 775 -3.35 -34.28 12.15
C LYS A 775 -4.23 -34.26 13.39
N LYS A 776 -3.74 -33.79 14.54
CA LYS A 776 -4.54 -33.64 15.77
C LYS A 776 -5.69 -32.64 15.59
N HIS A 777 -5.43 -31.53 14.91
CA HIS A 777 -6.44 -30.50 14.63
C HIS A 777 -7.44 -30.95 13.55
N PHE A 778 -7.03 -31.85 12.65
CA PHE A 778 -7.91 -32.40 11.60
C PHE A 778 -8.70 -33.64 12.01
N LYS A 779 -8.32 -34.36 13.09
CA LYS A 779 -9.07 -35.51 13.62
C LYS A 779 -10.49 -35.18 14.10
N ALA A 780 -10.86 -33.91 14.19
CA ALA A 780 -12.23 -33.48 14.45
C ALA A 780 -13.18 -33.60 13.22
N TYR A 781 -12.66 -33.96 12.03
CA TYR A 781 -13.42 -33.99 10.77
C TYR A 781 -13.55 -35.38 10.11
N GLU A 782 -13.12 -36.45 10.76
CA GLU A 782 -13.53 -37.81 10.39
C GLU A 782 -14.94 -38.07 10.94
N VAL A 783 -15.95 -37.64 10.20
CA VAL A 783 -17.28 -38.27 10.22
C VAL A 783 -17.38 -39.08 8.93
N GLU A 784 -17.70 -40.37 9.10
CA GLU A 784 -17.74 -41.46 8.11
C GLU A 784 -18.14 -41.11 6.68
#